data_AF-A0A815X8J1-F1
#
_entry.id   AF-A0A815X8J1-F1
#
_cell.length_a   1.000
_cell.length_b   1.000
_cell.length_c   1.000
_cell.angle_alpha   90.00
_cell.angle_beta   90.00
_cell.angle_gamma   90.00
#
_symmetry.space_group_name_H-M   'P 1'
#
loop_
_entity.id
_entity.type
_entity.pdbx_description
1 polymer ?
#
loop_
_entity_poly.entity_id
_entity_poly.type
_entity_poly.pdbx_seq_one_letter_code
_entity_poly.pdbx_strand_id
1 'polypeptide(L)'
;MGSGTSMTTDKSVVNPTSSVKINSPTHPHRSQASITNGEKGQQRVQAQDLVQNYFLLWLDGNLDESSKDFQNSIKQLQRTVDTIETFHDADECLNYISSFKNQKAFLIVSGALTENVLPCVHGMSQIYAIYIFCRKKSKYEQWKTKEWPKVRGVFTEIHSICASVQQSARECDDDTVGITGELESSFMYTTFFKEIVLKIDFDEKKTIPELGDYARQQKVYANNEEQLKLIDKFVQEYHGNIDNNPVRWYTAECFTYKMLNKALGNLDVSTLLKTGFFMRDLHQNIQQLHDKQLNDNDKPFPSIVYRGQTMTQQDFENKIQPDKLMSFNNFLSTSELRNVAVDFIRDNSKIGVLFIITIDPSIKSVPYARIAKFSKFPDEKEILFSTHTVFRIRQIKEIQEKEMKIWQVKLTLTSDSIDEKLSNLTKQIRMEITGTGWQRMGALLWKMGKNDKAEQVFTMLLEQAPDDDNNKAYCYHHLGLMKDQQGQYNVAIEFYVKSLAIYEKILPLNHPSLATSYNNIGQLYYNIGDYSKALEFYEKALKIFEKALPPNHPNLATSYNNIGAVYDKIGDYSKVLEFYEKAHKIFEKALPPNHPDLATSYNNIGLVYNNMGNYSKALEFYVKSHKILEKALPSNHPHLAGSYNNIGSVYKDMGDYSKALEFYKKAHQVFEKALPPNHPNLASSYNNIGSVYNDMGDYSKALEFYEKALKIREKALPPNHPDLAMSYWHFGSINEKMHKYAEALSFLEKALVIFQKSLPPNHPNIKKVTHSIDYVRKKM
;
A
#
# COMPACT_ATOMS: atom_id res chain seq x y z
N MET A 1 46.04 -36.05 -40.23
CA MET A 1 47.37 -36.49 -40.70
C MET A 1 48.35 -35.37 -40.46
N GLY A 2 49.50 -35.65 -39.81
CA GLY A 2 50.62 -34.73 -39.53
C GLY A 2 50.38 -33.78 -38.35
N SER A 3 50.82 -33.99 -37.10
CA SER A 3 52.15 -34.26 -36.49
C SER A 3 53.16 -33.12 -36.60
N GLY A 4 53.62 -32.63 -35.45
CA GLY A 4 54.70 -31.65 -35.30
C GLY A 4 54.71 -31.05 -33.87
N THR A 5 54.95 -31.80 -32.79
CA THR A 5 56.25 -32.11 -32.13
C THR A 5 57.23 -30.94 -31.91
N SER A 6 57.79 -30.95 -30.68
CA SER A 6 59.14 -30.53 -30.25
C SER A 6 59.24 -29.11 -29.65
N MET A 7 59.23 -28.96 -28.32
CA MET A 7 60.31 -29.19 -27.32
C MET A 7 61.26 -28.00 -27.16
N THR A 8 61.37 -27.49 -25.92
CA THR A 8 62.59 -27.33 -25.07
C THR A 8 62.22 -26.36 -23.92
N THR A 9 62.09 -26.75 -22.64
CA THR A 9 63.12 -27.09 -21.61
C THR A 9 64.25 -26.06 -21.52
N ASP A 10 64.72 -25.55 -20.38
CA ASP A 10 64.44 -25.65 -18.94
C ASP A 10 65.51 -24.77 -18.24
N LYS A 11 65.40 -24.63 -16.90
CA LYS A 11 66.37 -24.12 -15.90
C LYS A 11 66.21 -22.66 -15.48
N SER A 12 65.53 -22.38 -14.35
CA SER A 12 65.95 -22.53 -12.93
C SER A 12 67.08 -21.55 -12.55
N VAL A 13 66.93 -20.72 -11.51
CA VAL A 13 67.43 -21.01 -10.15
C VAL A 13 67.01 -19.90 -9.15
N VAL A 14 66.31 -20.32 -8.07
CA VAL A 14 66.51 -19.97 -6.63
C VAL A 14 66.00 -18.62 -6.04
N ASN A 15 64.94 -18.77 -5.21
CA ASN A 15 64.45 -17.97 -4.05
C ASN A 15 65.55 -17.67 -2.99
N PRO A 16 65.44 -16.74 -2.00
CA PRO A 16 64.30 -16.60 -1.08
C PRO A 16 64.03 -15.25 -0.33
N THR A 17 62.87 -15.18 0.35
CA THR A 17 62.58 -14.45 1.63
C THR A 17 62.75 -12.91 1.67
N SER A 18 61.82 -12.07 2.15
CA SER A 18 61.08 -12.13 3.41
C SER A 18 60.01 -11.03 3.50
N SER A 19 59.02 -11.29 4.35
CA SER A 19 57.93 -10.45 4.87
C SER A 19 58.28 -9.02 5.31
N VAL A 20 57.33 -8.08 5.20
CA VAL A 20 56.81 -7.21 6.29
C VAL A 20 55.47 -6.57 5.88
N LYS A 21 54.45 -6.71 6.74
CA LYS A 21 53.16 -5.98 6.77
C LYS A 21 53.38 -4.54 7.25
N ILE A 22 52.57 -3.57 6.83
CA ILE A 22 51.93 -2.53 7.70
C ILE A 22 50.88 -1.73 6.89
N ASN A 23 49.72 -1.56 7.53
CA ASN A 23 48.52 -0.80 7.14
C ASN A 23 48.78 0.72 7.08
N SER A 24 48.13 1.51 6.21
CA SER A 24 46.85 2.23 6.44
C SER A 24 46.93 3.62 5.75
N PRO A 25 45.88 4.49 5.75
CA PRO A 25 44.60 4.47 5.01
C PRO A 25 44.36 5.81 4.26
N THR A 26 43.24 6.02 3.54
CA THR A 26 42.60 7.38 3.38
C THR A 26 41.24 7.38 2.62
N HIS A 27 40.11 7.39 3.31
CA HIS A 27 38.85 7.94 2.73
C HIS A 27 38.91 9.49 2.79
N PRO A 28 38.09 10.34 2.08
CA PRO A 28 36.61 10.33 2.14
C PRO A 28 35.79 10.90 0.93
N HIS A 29 34.47 10.66 0.94
CA HIS A 29 33.41 11.15 0.01
C HIS A 29 33.51 10.72 -1.45
N ARG A 30 33.28 9.40 -1.68
CA ARG A 30 33.62 8.66 -2.92
C ARG A 30 34.87 9.23 -3.61
N SER A 31 35.89 9.56 -2.81
CA SER A 31 37.14 10.18 -3.24
C SER A 31 38.31 9.76 -2.35
N GLN A 32 39.51 9.94 -2.92
CA GLN A 32 40.77 9.16 -2.86
C GLN A 32 41.48 8.95 -1.52
N ALA A 33 42.37 7.93 -1.55
CA ALA A 33 43.29 7.49 -0.50
C ALA A 33 44.78 7.44 -0.86
N SER A 34 45.59 8.45 -0.53
CA SER A 34 47.01 8.21 -0.16
C SER A 34 47.62 9.40 0.60
N ILE A 35 48.28 9.12 1.74
CA ILE A 35 48.93 10.10 2.64
C ILE A 35 50.39 10.35 2.22
N THR A 36 50.85 11.60 2.28
CA THR A 36 52.24 11.93 2.62
C THR A 36 52.29 13.19 3.50
N ASN A 37 53.02 13.14 4.62
CA ASN A 37 53.35 14.28 5.48
C ASN A 37 54.48 15.12 4.87
N GLY A 38 54.41 16.44 5.08
CA GLY A 38 55.58 17.31 5.16
C GLY A 38 55.69 18.42 4.11
N GLU A 39 55.31 19.63 4.54
CA GLU A 39 55.84 20.94 4.15
C GLU A 39 55.05 21.86 3.19
N LYS A 40 54.51 22.91 3.84
CA LYS A 40 54.27 24.30 3.39
C LYS A 40 53.28 24.58 2.24
N GLY A 41 52.06 24.91 2.67
CA GLY A 41 51.43 26.20 2.36
C GLY A 41 50.64 26.32 1.04
N GLN A 42 49.34 26.01 1.10
CA GLN A 42 48.23 26.80 0.52
C GLN A 42 46.89 26.10 0.81
N GLN A 43 45.98 26.78 1.51
CA GLN A 43 44.64 26.29 1.88
C GLN A 43 43.80 25.99 0.63
N ARG A 44 43.28 24.76 0.50
CA ARG A 44 42.25 24.37 -0.49
C ARG A 44 40.99 23.88 0.24
N VAL A 45 39.87 24.51 -0.07
CA VAL A 45 38.54 24.36 0.54
C VAL A 45 37.92 22.99 0.19
N GLN A 46 37.44 22.23 1.19
CA GLN A 46 36.71 20.96 1.03
C GLN A 46 35.30 21.20 0.47
N ALA A 47 34.87 20.41 -0.53
CA ALA A 47 33.52 20.46 -1.10
C ALA A 47 32.48 19.89 -0.11
N GLN A 48 31.42 20.65 0.17
CA GLN A 48 30.35 20.30 1.11
C GLN A 48 29.21 19.56 0.38
N ASP A 49 28.84 18.35 0.83
CA ASP A 49 27.67 17.61 0.33
C ASP A 49 26.36 18.22 0.86
N LEU A 50 25.41 18.52 -0.03
CA LEU A 50 24.09 19.08 0.32
C LEU A 50 23.15 18.01 0.88
N VAL A 51 22.59 18.23 2.07
CA VAL A 51 21.47 17.48 2.67
C VAL A 51 20.17 17.85 1.97
N GLN A 52 19.40 16.86 1.51
CA GLN A 52 18.20 17.08 0.73
C GLN A 52 16.97 16.44 1.38
N ASN A 53 15.79 17.06 1.20
CA ASN A 53 14.48 16.61 1.68
C ASN A 53 14.26 16.63 3.21
N TYR A 54 15.03 17.43 3.95
CA TYR A 54 14.78 17.70 5.37
C TYR A 54 14.50 19.17 5.59
N PHE A 55 13.49 19.46 6.41
CA PHE A 55 13.21 20.83 6.83
C PHE A 55 14.20 21.22 7.93
N LEU A 56 14.99 22.26 7.70
CA LEU A 56 15.76 22.91 8.75
C LEU A 56 15.01 24.16 9.22
N LEU A 57 14.36 24.05 10.37
CA LEU A 57 13.62 25.14 10.98
C LEU A 57 14.57 25.94 11.86
N TRP A 58 14.63 27.26 11.71
CA TRP A 58 15.39 28.15 12.58
C TRP A 58 14.44 29.02 13.38
N LEU A 59 14.30 28.72 14.67
CA LEU A 59 13.51 29.49 15.63
C LEU A 59 14.40 30.41 16.47
N ASP A 60 14.27 31.71 16.25
CA ASP A 60 14.94 32.73 17.07
C ASP A 60 14.14 34.04 17.08
N GLY A 61 13.73 34.49 18.27
CA GLY A 61 12.88 35.66 18.45
C GLY A 61 13.57 37.01 18.22
N ASN A 62 14.88 37.02 17.91
CA ASN A 62 15.65 38.23 17.61
C ASN A 62 16.30 38.18 16.22
N LEU A 63 15.74 37.43 15.28
CA LEU A 63 16.30 37.37 13.93
C LEU A 63 16.16 38.72 13.23
N ASP A 64 17.28 39.27 12.78
CA ASP A 64 17.30 40.40 11.85
C ASP A 64 17.61 39.87 10.44
N GLU A 65 16.56 39.65 9.66
CA GLU A 65 16.64 39.12 8.30
C GLU A 65 17.37 40.06 7.33
N SER A 66 17.47 41.34 7.67
CA SER A 66 18.19 42.35 6.87
C SER A 66 19.70 42.37 7.16
N SER A 67 20.14 41.72 8.24
CA SER A 67 21.54 41.73 8.65
C SER A 67 22.43 40.89 7.73
N LYS A 68 23.64 41.40 7.43
CA LYS A 68 24.64 40.67 6.64
C LYS A 68 25.04 39.35 7.30
N ASP A 69 25.04 39.30 8.63
CA ASP A 69 25.42 38.10 9.39
C ASP A 69 24.36 37.00 9.27
N PHE A 70 23.08 37.35 9.32
CA PHE A 70 21.99 36.41 9.05
C PHE A 70 22.02 35.93 7.60
N GLN A 71 22.15 36.83 6.63
CA GLN A 71 22.24 36.49 5.21
C GLN A 71 23.43 35.57 4.91
N ASN A 72 24.58 35.79 5.56
CA ASN A 72 25.73 34.89 5.46
C ASN A 72 25.47 33.54 6.15
N SER A 73 24.76 33.52 7.28
CA SER A 73 24.41 32.30 8.00
C SER A 73 23.43 31.43 7.21
N ILE A 74 22.39 32.04 6.62
CA ILE A 74 21.45 31.38 5.72
C ILE A 74 22.17 30.84 4.49
N LYS A 75 23.07 31.62 3.86
CA LYS A 75 23.89 31.12 2.74
C LYS A 75 24.75 29.91 3.11
N GLN A 76 25.29 29.86 4.33
CA GLN A 76 26.05 28.70 4.80
C GLN A 76 25.16 27.48 5.04
N LEU A 77 23.98 27.68 5.63
CA LEU A 77 23.01 26.61 5.85
C LEU A 77 22.41 26.12 4.53
N GLN A 78 22.18 26.99 3.53
CA GLN A 78 21.69 26.63 2.20
C GLN A 78 22.68 25.82 1.37
N ARG A 79 23.99 25.92 1.68
CA ARG A 79 25.01 25.00 1.14
C ARG A 79 24.95 23.62 1.78
N THR A 80 24.21 23.50 2.88
CA THR A 80 24.16 22.33 3.74
C THR A 80 22.80 21.65 3.70
N VAL A 81 21.67 22.36 3.68
CA VAL A 81 20.29 21.86 3.66
C VAL A 81 19.46 22.62 2.63
N ASP A 82 18.57 21.92 1.93
CA ASP A 82 17.77 22.47 0.81
C ASP A 82 16.56 23.31 1.23
N THR A 83 15.97 23.05 2.38
CA THR A 83 14.74 23.69 2.85
C THR A 83 14.97 24.31 4.22
N ILE A 84 15.01 25.64 4.29
CA ILE A 84 15.17 26.39 5.54
C ILE A 84 13.96 27.28 5.73
N GLU A 85 13.30 27.13 6.88
CA GLU A 85 12.18 27.99 7.28
C GLU A 85 12.56 28.69 8.59
N THR A 86 12.35 30.00 8.66
CA THR A 86 12.72 30.81 9.82
C THR A 86 11.48 31.29 10.54
N PHE A 87 11.51 31.23 11.87
CA PHE A 87 10.39 31.61 12.73
C PHE A 87 10.87 32.56 13.82
N HIS A 88 10.10 33.62 14.02
CA HIS A 88 10.28 34.56 15.14
C HIS A 88 9.45 34.14 16.37
N ASP A 89 8.34 33.43 16.11
CA ASP A 89 7.40 32.98 17.11
C ASP A 89 7.40 31.45 17.29
N ALA A 90 7.36 31.01 18.54
CA ALA A 90 7.44 29.59 18.87
C ALA A 90 6.14 28.82 18.52
N ASP A 91 4.97 29.44 18.70
CA ASP A 91 3.69 28.80 18.44
C ASP A 91 3.46 28.61 16.93
N GLU A 92 3.87 29.57 16.12
CA GLU A 92 3.87 29.46 14.65
C GLU A 92 4.75 28.30 14.17
N CYS A 93 5.98 28.20 14.71
CA CYS A 93 6.89 27.10 14.41
C CYS A 93 6.30 25.74 14.80
N LEU A 94 5.68 25.63 15.98
CA LEU A 94 5.04 24.40 16.46
C LEU A 94 3.83 23.98 15.63
N ASN A 95 3.00 24.93 15.22
CA ASN A 95 1.87 24.66 14.31
C ASN A 95 2.35 24.17 12.95
N TYR A 96 3.43 24.76 12.42
CA TYR A 96 4.04 24.32 11.17
C TYR A 96 4.56 22.89 11.26
N ILE A 97 5.30 22.54 12.33
CA ILE A 97 5.78 21.18 12.58
C ILE A 97 4.62 20.18 12.67
N SER A 98 3.51 20.58 13.31
CA SER A 98 2.33 19.72 13.50
C SER A 98 1.60 19.38 12.20
N SER A 99 1.82 20.15 11.12
CA SER A 99 1.27 19.86 9.79
C SER A 99 1.95 18.69 9.08
N PHE A 100 3.12 18.24 9.55
CA PHE A 100 3.89 17.19 8.89
C PHE A 100 3.28 15.81 9.16
N LYS A 101 2.82 15.14 8.09
CA LYS A 101 2.24 13.79 8.18
C LYS A 101 3.28 12.67 8.23
N ASN A 102 4.32 12.73 7.38
CA ASN A 102 5.36 11.68 7.25
C ASN A 102 6.77 12.29 6.99
N GLN A 103 6.99 13.55 7.38
CA GLN A 103 8.25 14.27 7.13
C GLN A 103 9.00 14.50 8.44
N LYS A 104 10.33 14.52 8.36
CA LYS A 104 11.22 14.77 9.51
C LYS A 104 11.91 16.14 9.36
N ALA A 105 12.07 16.83 10.48
CA ALA A 105 12.67 18.15 10.57
C ALA A 105 13.89 18.19 11.50
N PHE A 106 14.82 19.07 11.17
CA PHE A 106 15.90 19.55 12.01
C PHE A 106 15.51 20.92 12.56
N LEU A 107 15.80 21.17 13.83
CA LEU A 107 15.42 22.43 14.48
C LEU A 107 16.65 23.12 15.08
N ILE A 108 16.92 24.35 14.65
CA ILE A 108 17.84 25.28 15.29
C ILE A 108 17.01 26.15 16.24
N VAL A 109 17.36 26.18 17.52
CA VAL A 109 16.69 27.02 18.53
C VAL A 109 17.71 27.96 19.16
N SER A 110 17.37 29.24 19.29
CA SER A 110 18.24 30.16 20.01
C SER A 110 18.28 29.86 21.51
N GLY A 111 19.44 30.09 22.14
CA GLY A 111 19.61 29.83 23.58
C GLY A 111 18.59 30.56 24.46
N ALA A 112 18.07 31.71 24.04
CA ALA A 112 17.06 32.45 24.79
C ALA A 112 15.70 31.72 24.83
N LEU A 113 15.38 30.92 23.81
CA LEU A 113 14.12 30.20 23.68
C LEU A 113 14.20 28.73 24.12
N THR A 114 15.41 28.20 24.32
CA THR A 114 15.63 26.79 24.66
C THR A 114 14.86 26.33 25.90
N GLU A 115 14.83 27.12 26.98
CA GLU A 115 14.16 26.74 28.24
C GLU A 115 12.65 26.54 28.08
N ASN A 116 12.01 27.30 27.18
CA ASN A 116 10.57 27.26 26.96
C ASN A 116 10.16 26.28 25.86
N VAL A 117 10.96 26.18 24.79
CA VAL A 117 10.59 25.41 23.58
C VAL A 117 10.98 23.95 23.69
N LEU A 118 12.13 23.64 24.31
CA LEU A 118 12.71 22.30 24.32
C LEU A 118 11.80 21.21 24.92
N PRO A 119 11.07 21.46 26.04
CA PRO A 119 10.11 20.50 26.58
C PRO A 119 8.97 20.13 25.61
N CYS A 120 8.58 21.06 24.72
CA CYS A 120 7.47 20.89 23.80
C CYS A 120 7.88 20.12 22.53
N VAL A 121 9.07 20.42 21.98
CA VAL A 121 9.52 19.85 20.69
C VAL A 121 10.19 18.49 20.82
N HIS A 122 10.77 18.17 21.98
CA HIS A 122 11.55 16.94 22.14
C HIS A 122 10.71 15.66 21.93
N GLY A 123 9.46 15.66 22.40
CA GLY A 123 8.54 14.53 22.26
C GLY A 123 7.95 14.36 20.85
N MET A 124 8.08 15.34 19.96
CA MET A 124 7.45 15.31 18.64
C MET A 124 8.14 14.32 17.70
N SER A 125 7.40 13.35 17.16
CA SER A 125 7.91 12.35 16.20
C SER A 125 8.48 12.96 14.90
N GLN A 126 8.03 14.17 14.57
CA GLN A 126 8.40 14.95 13.39
C GLN A 126 9.78 15.61 13.54
N ILE A 127 10.25 15.85 14.77
CA ILE A 127 11.58 16.44 15.05
C ILE A 127 12.60 15.31 15.18
N TYR A 128 13.61 15.31 14.31
CA TYR A 128 14.70 14.34 14.32
C TYR A 128 15.90 14.79 15.17
N ALA A 129 16.33 16.05 15.01
CA ALA A 129 17.47 16.60 15.75
C ALA A 129 17.26 18.07 16.09
N ILE A 130 17.80 18.48 17.23
CA ILE A 130 17.74 19.83 17.78
C ILE A 130 19.16 20.36 17.99
N TYR A 131 19.42 21.58 17.52
CA TYR A 131 20.69 22.30 17.61
C TYR A 131 20.46 23.61 18.36
N ILE A 132 21.16 23.81 19.47
CA ILE A 132 21.03 25.04 20.25
C ILE A 132 22.08 26.04 19.76
N PHE A 133 21.65 27.22 19.30
CA PHE A 133 22.53 28.29 18.83
C PHE A 133 22.61 29.42 19.86
N CYS A 134 23.80 29.68 20.42
CA CYS A 134 23.96 30.72 21.44
C CYS A 134 25.40 31.29 21.51
N ARG A 135 25.54 32.53 22.00
CA ARG A 135 26.86 33.17 22.20
C ARG A 135 27.61 32.69 23.45
N LYS A 136 26.90 32.13 24.45
CA LYS A 136 27.46 31.69 25.74
C LYS A 136 27.20 30.20 25.96
N LYS A 137 28.09 29.37 25.39
CA LYS A 137 27.99 27.91 25.39
C LYS A 137 27.86 27.30 26.79
N SER A 138 28.66 27.76 27.77
CA SER A 138 28.69 27.24 29.14
C SER A 138 27.35 27.29 29.90
N LYS A 139 26.44 28.20 29.52
CA LYS A 139 25.11 28.33 30.14
C LYS A 139 24.15 27.22 29.69
N TYR A 140 24.32 26.68 28.48
CA TYR A 140 23.34 25.78 27.85
C TYR A 140 23.86 24.35 27.66
N GLU A 141 25.12 24.08 28.00
CA GLU A 141 25.72 22.74 27.89
C GLU A 141 24.97 21.68 28.72
N GLN A 142 24.27 22.10 29.79
CA GLN A 142 23.45 21.25 30.65
C GLN A 142 22.28 20.55 29.93
N TRP A 143 21.89 21.02 28.74
CA TRP A 143 20.82 20.42 27.93
C TRP A 143 21.29 19.22 27.11
N LYS A 144 22.60 18.90 27.15
CA LYS A 144 23.20 17.71 26.52
C LYS A 144 23.25 16.53 27.50
N THR A 145 22.12 16.18 28.11
CA THR A 145 22.01 15.05 29.05
C THR A 145 21.22 13.89 28.44
N LYS A 146 21.22 12.73 29.11
CA LYS A 146 20.41 11.57 28.71
C LYS A 146 18.90 11.85 28.67
N GLU A 147 18.45 12.93 29.30
CA GLU A 147 17.03 13.35 29.34
C GLU A 147 16.55 13.98 28.02
N TRP A 148 17.45 14.41 27.13
CA TRP A 148 17.11 15.09 25.87
C TRP A 148 17.80 14.47 24.64
N PRO A 149 17.54 13.19 24.30
CA PRO A 149 18.27 12.43 23.28
C PRO A 149 18.30 13.03 21.85
N LYS A 150 17.42 13.98 21.54
CA LYS A 150 17.38 14.65 20.22
C LYS A 150 18.26 15.89 20.14
N VAL A 151 18.79 16.38 21.27
CA VAL A 151 19.70 17.53 21.29
C VAL A 151 21.09 17.06 20.85
N ARG A 152 21.53 17.51 19.68
CA ARG A 152 22.82 17.09 19.10
C ARG A 152 23.99 17.95 19.57
N GLY A 153 23.73 19.17 20.01
CA GLY A 153 24.75 20.00 20.65
C GLY A 153 24.36 21.47 20.85
N VAL A 154 25.26 22.19 21.51
CA VAL A 154 25.23 23.64 21.70
C VAL A 154 26.36 24.26 20.89
N PHE A 155 26.02 25.23 20.04
CA PHE A 155 26.89 25.78 19.01
C PHE A 155 26.94 27.30 19.12
N THR A 156 28.14 27.83 18.94
CA THR A 156 28.41 29.28 18.87
C THR A 156 28.55 29.77 17.43
N GLU A 157 28.73 28.85 16.47
CA GLU A 157 28.97 29.13 15.06
C GLU A 157 28.08 28.26 14.16
N ILE A 158 27.48 28.88 13.15
CA ILE A 158 26.59 28.22 12.18
C ILE A 158 27.32 27.16 11.35
N HIS A 159 28.60 27.37 11.03
CA HIS A 159 29.40 26.38 10.31
C HIS A 159 29.49 25.03 11.07
N SER A 160 29.56 25.07 12.39
CA SER A 160 29.56 23.85 13.22
C SER A 160 28.21 23.16 13.24
N ILE A 161 27.11 23.92 13.17
CA ILE A 161 25.76 23.36 13.02
C ILE A 161 25.64 22.67 11.66
N CYS A 162 26.14 23.28 10.59
CA CYS A 162 26.10 22.72 9.24
C CYS A 162 26.69 21.29 9.19
N ALA A 163 27.88 21.11 9.77
CA ALA A 163 28.54 19.81 9.85
C ALA A 163 27.72 18.78 10.63
N SER A 164 27.08 19.19 11.73
CA SER A 164 26.26 18.32 12.57
C SER A 164 24.92 17.94 11.91
N VAL A 165 24.34 18.86 11.14
CA VAL A 165 23.13 18.61 10.32
C VAL A 165 23.44 17.63 9.19
N GLN A 166 24.56 17.80 8.48
CA GLN A 166 25.03 16.82 7.48
C GLN A 166 25.15 15.42 8.04
N GLN A 167 25.72 15.28 9.24
CA GLN A 167 25.83 14.00 9.92
C GLN A 167 24.45 13.42 10.25
N SER A 168 23.56 14.23 10.81
CA SER A 168 22.22 13.80 11.24
C SER A 168 21.31 13.42 10.05
N ALA A 169 21.50 14.06 8.90
CA ALA A 169 20.78 13.73 7.68
C ALA A 169 21.27 12.45 7.00
N ARG A 170 22.58 12.21 7.00
CA ARG A 170 23.16 10.95 6.52
C ARG A 170 22.64 9.74 7.33
N GLU A 171 22.41 9.90 8.64
CA GLU A 171 21.75 8.89 9.48
C GLU A 171 20.28 8.64 9.06
N CYS A 172 19.60 9.65 8.50
CA CYS A 172 18.19 9.59 8.17
C CYS A 172 17.91 9.09 6.72
N ASP A 173 18.78 9.40 5.74
CA ASP A 173 18.64 8.97 4.34
C ASP A 173 18.92 7.49 4.08
N ASP A 174 19.61 6.84 5.03
CA ASP A 174 19.91 5.40 5.01
C ASP A 174 18.63 4.51 5.06
N ASP A 175 17.44 5.09 5.29
CA ASP A 175 16.14 4.40 5.28
C ASP A 175 15.46 4.29 3.88
N THR A 176 16.09 4.75 2.78
CA THR A 176 15.38 5.00 1.50
C THR A 176 15.16 3.79 0.56
N VAL A 177 15.51 2.56 0.97
CA VAL A 177 15.30 1.37 0.12
C VAL A 177 14.09 0.60 0.63
N GLY A 178 12.97 0.75 -0.10
CA GLY A 178 11.71 0.06 0.18
C GLY A 178 11.85 -1.47 0.06
N ILE A 179 11.98 -2.12 1.20
CA ILE A 179 11.85 -3.58 1.36
C ILE A 179 10.40 -3.90 1.75
N THR A 180 9.83 -4.98 1.23
CA THR A 180 8.48 -5.42 1.55
C THR A 180 8.44 -6.89 1.99
N GLY A 181 7.73 -7.18 3.09
CA GLY A 181 7.70 -8.49 3.78
C GLY A 181 6.43 -9.32 3.63
N GLU A 182 5.38 -8.79 2.98
CA GLU A 182 4.11 -9.48 2.77
C GLU A 182 3.68 -9.39 1.31
N LEU A 183 3.45 -10.57 0.73
CA LEU A 183 3.34 -10.85 -0.70
C LEU A 183 2.09 -10.32 -1.38
N GLU A 184 1.05 -9.89 -0.68
CA GLU A 184 -0.25 -9.73 -1.35
C GLU A 184 -0.48 -8.38 -2.02
N SER A 185 0.04 -7.26 -1.49
CA SER A 185 -0.26 -5.94 -2.05
C SER A 185 0.94 -5.29 -2.73
N SER A 186 2.04 -5.11 -2.00
CA SER A 186 3.23 -4.38 -2.49
C SER A 186 4.07 -5.16 -3.53
N PHE A 187 4.08 -6.49 -3.45
CA PHE A 187 4.69 -7.35 -4.45
C PHE A 187 3.87 -7.37 -5.75
N MET A 188 2.54 -7.48 -5.63
CA MET A 188 1.63 -7.46 -6.79
C MET A 188 1.73 -6.14 -7.55
N TYR A 189 1.87 -5.02 -6.82
CA TYR A 189 2.17 -3.73 -7.41
C TYR A 189 3.37 -3.79 -8.34
N THR A 190 4.50 -4.26 -7.82
CA THR A 190 5.79 -4.05 -8.42
C THR A 190 6.00 -4.94 -9.64
N THR A 191 5.60 -6.20 -9.56
CA THR A 191 5.63 -7.14 -10.69
C THR A 191 4.78 -6.64 -11.85
N PHE A 192 3.53 -6.23 -11.58
CA PHE A 192 2.66 -5.72 -12.64
C PHE A 192 3.04 -4.31 -13.09
N PHE A 193 3.57 -3.47 -12.21
CA PHE A 193 4.01 -2.12 -12.56
C PHE A 193 5.06 -2.17 -13.67
N LYS A 194 6.12 -2.97 -13.50
CA LYS A 194 7.12 -3.17 -14.57
C LYS A 194 6.48 -3.76 -15.81
N GLU A 195 5.64 -4.80 -15.69
CA GLU A 195 5.00 -5.39 -16.87
C GLU A 195 4.16 -4.36 -17.65
N ILE A 196 3.44 -3.51 -16.94
CA ILE A 196 2.60 -2.45 -17.53
C ILE A 196 3.48 -1.40 -18.19
N VAL A 197 4.46 -0.85 -17.47
CA VAL A 197 5.36 0.21 -17.96
C VAL A 197 6.13 -0.27 -19.20
N LEU A 198 6.57 -1.53 -19.25
CA LEU A 198 7.28 -2.09 -20.41
C LEU A 198 6.42 -2.21 -21.67
N LYS A 199 5.09 -2.17 -21.54
CA LYS A 199 4.13 -2.24 -22.65
C LYS A 199 3.62 -0.86 -23.07
N ILE A 200 3.96 0.19 -22.34
CA ILE A 200 3.56 1.56 -22.69
C ILE A 200 4.47 2.08 -23.78
N ASP A 201 3.85 2.57 -24.84
CA ASP A 201 4.55 3.36 -25.85
C ASP A 201 4.68 4.80 -25.35
N PHE A 202 5.92 5.27 -25.26
CA PHE A 202 6.23 6.61 -24.79
C PHE A 202 6.71 7.42 -26.00
N ASP A 203 6.04 8.53 -26.29
CA ASP A 203 6.53 9.50 -27.26
C ASP A 203 7.71 10.27 -26.66
N GLU A 204 8.92 9.77 -26.89
CA GLU A 204 10.16 10.31 -26.35
C GLU A 204 10.36 11.80 -26.66
N LYS A 205 9.88 12.27 -27.82
CA LYS A 205 9.97 13.70 -28.20
C LYS A 205 9.19 14.59 -27.26
N LYS A 206 8.15 14.05 -26.62
CA LYS A 206 7.29 14.73 -25.66
C LYS A 206 7.72 14.42 -24.22
N THR A 207 7.97 13.15 -23.90
CA THR A 207 8.17 12.73 -22.50
C THR A 207 9.51 13.15 -21.90
N ILE A 208 10.58 13.22 -22.70
CA ILE A 208 11.90 13.65 -22.20
C ILE A 208 11.89 15.14 -21.79
N PRO A 209 11.44 16.09 -22.63
CA PRO A 209 11.29 17.48 -22.22
C PRO A 209 10.34 17.64 -21.03
N GLU A 210 9.21 16.94 -21.01
CA GLU A 210 8.26 17.00 -19.89
C GLU A 210 8.86 16.56 -18.55
N LEU A 211 9.70 15.52 -18.55
CA LEU A 211 10.40 15.11 -17.34
C LEU A 211 11.40 16.20 -16.90
N GLY A 212 12.09 16.83 -17.86
CA GLY A 212 12.98 17.96 -17.58
C GLY A 212 12.23 19.12 -16.93
N ASP A 213 11.10 19.54 -17.50
CA ASP A 213 10.27 20.62 -16.95
C ASP A 213 9.70 20.26 -15.57
N TYR A 214 9.21 19.03 -15.42
CA TYR A 214 8.74 18.53 -14.13
C TYR A 214 9.85 18.54 -13.08
N ALA A 215 11.07 18.15 -13.44
CA ALA A 215 12.22 18.22 -12.55
C ALA A 215 12.54 19.67 -12.16
N ARG A 216 12.54 20.62 -13.10
CA ARG A 216 12.77 22.05 -12.82
C ARG A 216 11.75 22.64 -11.84
N GLN A 217 10.50 22.16 -11.87
CA GLN A 217 9.43 22.62 -10.97
C GLN A 217 9.56 22.07 -9.54
N GLN A 218 10.34 21.01 -9.33
CA GLN A 218 10.57 20.50 -7.97
C GLN A 218 11.46 21.47 -7.21
N LYS A 219 11.02 21.91 -6.02
CA LYS A 219 11.79 22.81 -5.14
C LYS A 219 13.23 22.36 -4.91
N VAL A 220 13.46 21.04 -4.86
CA VAL A 220 14.77 20.40 -4.67
C VAL A 220 15.77 20.74 -5.79
N TYR A 221 15.30 21.00 -7.02
CA TYR A 221 16.15 21.27 -8.19
C TYR A 221 16.09 22.72 -8.67
N ALA A 222 14.98 23.43 -8.40
CA ALA A 222 14.73 24.79 -8.89
C ALA A 222 15.82 25.81 -8.50
N ASN A 223 16.46 25.65 -7.33
CA ASN A 223 17.44 26.59 -6.80
C ASN A 223 18.90 26.08 -6.89
N ASN A 224 19.14 24.96 -7.57
CA ASN A 224 20.47 24.36 -7.69
C ASN A 224 20.97 24.44 -9.14
N GLU A 225 21.83 25.42 -9.43
CA GLU A 225 22.37 25.66 -10.77
C GLU A 225 23.09 24.45 -11.38
N GLU A 226 23.77 23.62 -10.57
CA GLU A 226 24.44 22.42 -11.06
C GLU A 226 23.43 21.36 -11.50
N GLN A 227 22.36 21.17 -10.72
CA GLN A 227 21.29 20.23 -11.07
C GLN A 227 20.48 20.71 -12.28
N LEU A 228 20.23 22.03 -12.42
CA LEU A 228 19.58 22.59 -13.60
C LEU A 228 20.40 22.33 -14.88
N LYS A 229 21.73 22.52 -14.83
CA LYS A 229 22.62 22.18 -15.95
C LYS A 229 22.58 20.69 -16.29
N LEU A 230 22.50 19.81 -15.28
CA LEU A 230 22.36 18.37 -15.49
C LEU A 230 21.00 18.01 -16.10
N ILE A 231 19.92 18.71 -15.75
CA ILE A 231 18.60 18.57 -16.35
C ILE A 231 18.65 18.96 -17.83
N ASP A 232 19.24 20.12 -18.16
CA ASP A 232 19.36 20.57 -19.55
C ASP A 232 20.16 19.57 -20.39
N LYS A 233 21.27 19.08 -19.84
CA LYS A 233 22.09 18.05 -20.48
C LYS A 233 21.32 16.75 -20.69
N PHE A 234 20.52 16.32 -19.71
CA PHE A 234 19.67 15.15 -19.84
C PHE A 234 18.69 15.32 -21.00
N VAL A 235 17.97 16.43 -21.06
CA VAL A 235 16.97 16.69 -22.11
C VAL A 235 17.60 16.72 -23.51
N GLN A 236 18.81 17.25 -23.64
CA GLN A 236 19.50 17.36 -24.94
C GLN A 236 20.16 16.06 -25.39
N GLU A 237 20.78 15.32 -24.48
CA GLU A 237 21.73 14.27 -24.85
C GLU A 237 21.25 12.83 -24.58
N TYR A 238 20.08 12.61 -23.96
CA TYR A 238 19.63 11.28 -23.50
C TYR A 238 19.70 10.17 -24.57
N HIS A 239 19.40 10.47 -25.84
CA HIS A 239 19.55 9.53 -26.97
C HIS A 239 20.57 9.97 -28.03
N GLY A 240 21.32 11.06 -27.79
CA GLY A 240 22.16 11.70 -28.81
C GLY A 240 23.52 11.02 -29.06
N ASN A 241 23.97 10.12 -28.18
CA ASN A 241 25.29 9.48 -28.30
C ASN A 241 25.29 8.05 -27.70
N ILE A 242 26.10 7.14 -28.27
CA ILE A 242 26.27 5.74 -27.82
C ILE A 242 26.76 5.65 -26.35
N ASP A 243 27.47 6.67 -25.89
CA ASP A 243 27.96 6.77 -24.50
C ASP A 243 26.87 7.19 -23.49
N ASN A 244 25.70 7.65 -23.96
CA ASN A 244 24.58 8.10 -23.13
C ASN A 244 23.53 6.99 -22.99
N ASN A 245 23.89 5.93 -22.28
CA ASN A 245 22.91 4.89 -21.95
C ASN A 245 22.13 5.23 -20.65
N PRO A 246 20.94 4.63 -20.44
CA PRO A 246 20.13 4.87 -19.24
C PRO A 246 20.86 4.54 -17.93
N VAL A 247 21.74 3.54 -17.92
CA VAL A 247 22.53 3.13 -16.74
C VAL A 247 23.48 4.24 -16.29
N ARG A 248 24.08 4.98 -17.24
CA ARG A 248 24.95 6.12 -16.94
C ARG A 248 24.18 7.23 -16.24
N TRP A 249 22.97 7.54 -16.72
CA TRP A 249 22.10 8.53 -16.09
C TRP A 249 21.60 8.07 -14.71
N TYR A 250 21.27 6.77 -14.57
CA TYR A 250 20.85 6.20 -13.30
C TYR A 250 21.97 6.18 -12.25
N THR A 251 23.23 6.00 -12.66
CA THR A 251 24.38 5.97 -11.74
C THR A 251 25.05 7.31 -11.55
N ALA A 252 24.71 8.33 -12.36
CA ALA A 252 25.20 9.68 -12.18
C ALA A 252 24.53 10.39 -11.00
N GLU A 253 25.24 11.36 -10.41
CA GLU A 253 24.71 12.26 -9.37
C GLU A 253 23.74 13.31 -9.95
N CYS A 254 22.66 12.83 -10.58
CA CYS A 254 21.62 13.66 -11.18
C CYS A 254 20.24 13.30 -10.62
N PHE A 255 19.24 14.11 -10.98
CA PHE A 255 17.87 14.00 -10.48
C PHE A 255 17.22 12.63 -10.77
N THR A 256 17.61 11.94 -11.84
CA THR A 256 16.93 10.71 -12.31
C THR A 256 16.93 9.58 -11.29
N TYR A 257 18.09 9.29 -10.66
CA TYR A 257 18.20 8.26 -9.62
C TYR A 257 17.30 8.57 -8.42
N LYS A 258 17.40 9.80 -7.91
CA LYS A 258 16.67 10.23 -6.71
C LYS A 258 15.16 10.26 -6.96
N MET A 259 14.74 10.85 -8.07
CA MET A 259 13.33 10.93 -8.44
C MET A 259 12.72 9.55 -8.65
N LEU A 260 13.37 8.68 -9.43
CA LEU A 260 12.83 7.35 -9.71
C LEU A 260 12.73 6.49 -8.45
N ASN A 261 13.79 6.41 -7.66
CA ASN A 261 13.79 5.57 -6.45
C ASN A 261 12.85 6.08 -5.36
N LYS A 262 12.72 7.40 -5.22
CA LYS A 262 11.71 8.02 -4.33
C LYS A 262 10.30 7.72 -4.81
N ALA A 263 10.06 7.81 -6.11
CA ALA A 263 8.75 7.56 -6.70
C ALA A 263 8.34 6.09 -6.60
N LEU A 264 9.27 5.16 -6.82
CA LEU A 264 9.07 3.72 -6.62
C LEU A 264 8.83 3.37 -5.16
N GLY A 265 9.61 3.94 -4.24
CA GLY A 265 9.47 3.70 -2.80
C GLY A 265 8.14 4.22 -2.22
N ASN A 266 7.72 5.42 -2.66
CA ASN A 266 6.51 6.08 -2.14
C ASN A 266 5.26 5.81 -2.98
N LEU A 267 5.36 5.11 -4.11
CA LEU A 267 4.35 5.02 -5.17
C LEU A 267 3.81 6.41 -5.52
N ASP A 268 4.70 7.36 -5.83
CA ASP A 268 4.34 8.70 -6.28
C ASP A 268 3.91 8.64 -7.75
N VAL A 269 2.59 8.58 -7.97
CA VAL A 269 1.98 8.37 -9.29
C VAL A 269 2.41 9.44 -10.28
N SER A 270 2.42 10.71 -9.88
CA SER A 270 2.79 11.84 -10.74
C SER A 270 4.21 11.68 -11.28
N THR A 271 5.15 11.36 -10.38
CA THR A 271 6.55 11.17 -10.76
C THR A 271 6.75 9.88 -11.55
N LEU A 272 6.05 8.79 -11.21
CA LEU A 272 6.12 7.53 -11.95
C LEU A 272 5.60 7.66 -13.39
N LEU A 273 4.54 8.44 -13.61
CA LEU A 273 4.03 8.76 -14.94
C LEU A 273 5.10 9.45 -15.80
N LYS A 274 5.80 10.43 -15.23
CA LYS A 274 6.85 11.20 -15.92
C LYS A 274 8.16 10.44 -16.09
N THR A 275 8.47 9.50 -15.19
CA THR A 275 9.72 8.70 -15.22
C THR A 275 9.55 7.31 -15.84
N GLY A 276 8.34 6.94 -16.26
CA GLY A 276 8.03 5.62 -16.80
C GLY A 276 8.87 5.22 -18.01
N PHE A 277 9.11 6.15 -18.95
CA PHE A 277 9.96 5.89 -20.11
C PHE A 277 11.41 5.57 -19.67
N PHE A 278 11.96 6.36 -18.74
CA PHE A 278 13.32 6.17 -18.25
C PHE A 278 13.48 4.81 -17.54
N MET A 279 12.45 4.38 -16.79
CA MET A 279 12.41 3.06 -16.18
C MET A 279 12.37 1.93 -17.24
N ARG A 280 11.54 2.07 -18.28
CA ARG A 280 11.47 1.13 -19.41
C ARG A 280 12.84 0.99 -20.08
N ASP A 281 13.46 2.10 -20.43
CA ASP A 281 14.73 2.14 -21.15
C ASP A 281 15.86 1.57 -20.29
N LEU A 282 15.90 1.89 -19.00
CA LEU A 282 16.86 1.31 -18.05
C LEU A 282 16.69 -0.20 -17.91
N HIS A 283 15.44 -0.68 -17.84
CA HIS A 283 15.16 -2.11 -17.80
C HIS A 283 15.64 -2.82 -19.08
N GLN A 284 15.26 -2.31 -20.25
CA GLN A 284 15.65 -2.88 -21.55
C GLN A 284 17.17 -2.85 -21.73
N ASN A 285 17.84 -1.78 -21.30
CA ASN A 285 19.29 -1.70 -21.38
C ASN A 285 19.97 -2.76 -20.49
N ILE A 286 19.51 -2.95 -19.24
CA ILE A 286 20.01 -4.02 -18.37
C ILE A 286 19.75 -5.39 -18.99
N GLN A 287 18.59 -5.61 -19.61
CA GLN A 287 18.27 -6.86 -20.29
C GLN A 287 19.20 -7.16 -21.47
N GLN A 288 19.43 -6.18 -22.34
CA GLN A 288 20.39 -6.33 -23.45
C GLN A 288 21.81 -6.62 -22.95
N LEU A 289 22.24 -5.99 -21.85
CA LEU A 289 23.53 -6.26 -21.25
C LEU A 289 23.59 -7.64 -20.62
N HIS A 290 22.54 -8.06 -19.92
CA HIS A 290 22.40 -9.39 -19.35
C HIS A 290 22.55 -10.47 -20.41
N ASP A 291 21.77 -10.39 -21.50
CA ASP A 291 21.78 -11.38 -22.59
C ASP A 291 23.16 -11.47 -23.27
N LYS A 292 23.85 -10.34 -23.43
CA LYS A 292 25.23 -10.32 -23.98
C LYS A 292 26.23 -10.96 -23.02
N GLN A 293 26.15 -10.64 -21.73
CA GLN A 293 27.10 -11.11 -20.71
C GLN A 293 26.87 -12.57 -20.31
N LEU A 294 25.64 -13.06 -20.37
CA LEU A 294 25.31 -14.46 -20.07
C LEU A 294 25.92 -15.43 -21.09
N ASN A 295 26.06 -14.98 -22.34
CA ASN A 295 26.67 -15.76 -23.42
C ASN A 295 28.20 -15.62 -23.50
N ASP A 296 28.81 -14.80 -22.63
CA ASP A 296 30.26 -14.60 -22.56
C ASP A 296 30.88 -15.64 -21.61
N ASN A 297 31.30 -16.77 -22.18
CA ASN A 297 31.91 -17.88 -21.44
C ASN A 297 33.24 -17.51 -20.75
N ASP A 298 33.91 -16.44 -21.20
CA ASP A 298 35.19 -16.02 -20.64
C ASP A 298 35.02 -15.26 -19.31
N LYS A 299 33.82 -14.75 -19.02
CA LYS A 299 33.51 -13.94 -17.82
C LYS A 299 32.17 -14.32 -17.20
N PRO A 300 32.02 -15.55 -16.65
CA PRO A 300 30.78 -15.98 -16.02
C PRO A 300 30.41 -15.06 -14.84
N PHE A 301 29.11 -14.89 -14.61
CA PHE A 301 28.62 -14.16 -13.44
C PHE A 301 29.01 -14.86 -12.13
N PRO A 302 29.25 -14.11 -11.04
CA PRO A 302 29.47 -14.72 -9.75
C PRO A 302 28.18 -15.40 -9.25
N SER A 303 28.31 -16.55 -8.60
CA SER A 303 27.16 -17.23 -7.98
C SER A 303 26.61 -16.48 -6.77
N ILE A 304 27.41 -15.59 -6.17
CA ILE A 304 27.06 -14.82 -4.98
C ILE A 304 27.40 -13.35 -5.19
N VAL A 305 26.47 -12.47 -4.80
CA VAL A 305 26.67 -11.02 -4.71
C VAL A 305 26.22 -10.50 -3.34
N TYR A 306 26.67 -9.30 -2.99
CA TYR A 306 26.50 -8.75 -1.64
C TYR A 306 25.85 -7.37 -1.67
N ARG A 307 25.05 -7.08 -0.64
CA ARG A 307 24.49 -5.75 -0.38
C ARG A 307 24.41 -5.49 1.11
N GLY A 308 24.97 -4.37 1.57
CA GLY A 308 24.77 -3.88 2.93
C GLY A 308 23.70 -2.80 2.95
N GLN A 309 22.90 -2.79 4.02
CA GLN A 309 21.86 -1.80 4.25
C GLN A 309 21.57 -1.69 5.75
N THR A 310 21.16 -0.51 6.20
CA THR A 310 20.61 -0.27 7.54
C THR A 310 19.08 -0.17 7.48
N MET A 311 18.39 -0.60 8.55
CA MET A 311 16.93 -0.50 8.65
C MET A 311 16.46 -0.42 10.11
N THR A 312 15.21 0.01 10.30
CA THR A 312 14.60 0.06 11.64
C THR A 312 14.30 -1.33 12.20
N GLN A 313 14.23 -1.45 13.53
CA GLN A 313 13.87 -2.69 14.21
C GLN A 313 12.52 -3.24 13.72
N GLN A 314 11.51 -2.37 13.64
CA GLN A 314 10.17 -2.73 13.19
C GLN A 314 10.17 -3.25 11.75
N ASP A 315 10.94 -2.62 10.87
CA ASP A 315 11.06 -3.08 9.48
C ASP A 315 11.75 -4.43 9.39
N PHE A 316 12.80 -4.67 10.18
CA PHE A 316 13.47 -5.97 10.21
C PHE A 316 12.52 -7.07 10.67
N GLU A 317 11.82 -6.90 11.79
CA GLU A 317 10.90 -7.90 12.35
C GLU A 317 9.72 -8.21 11.40
N ASN A 318 9.18 -7.17 10.75
CA ASN A 318 8.07 -7.32 9.83
C ASN A 318 8.49 -7.92 8.48
N LYS A 319 9.69 -7.57 7.98
CA LYS A 319 10.08 -7.85 6.60
C LYS A 319 11.06 -9.01 6.44
N ILE A 320 11.84 -9.30 7.48
CA ILE A 320 12.91 -10.31 7.42
C ILE A 320 12.50 -11.52 8.26
N GLN A 321 11.85 -12.49 7.62
CA GLN A 321 11.42 -13.73 8.27
C GLN A 321 11.88 -14.95 7.46
N PRO A 322 12.22 -16.07 8.12
CA PRO A 322 12.63 -17.29 7.44
C PRO A 322 11.59 -17.77 6.43
N ASP A 323 12.05 -18.25 5.27
CA ASP A 323 11.24 -18.80 4.17
C ASP A 323 10.18 -17.87 3.55
N LYS A 324 10.13 -16.59 3.93
CA LYS A 324 9.32 -15.58 3.24
C LYS A 324 9.98 -15.09 1.94
N LEU A 325 9.14 -14.64 1.01
CA LEU A 325 9.61 -13.90 -0.16
C LEU A 325 9.84 -12.44 0.19
N MET A 326 10.85 -11.86 -0.42
CA MET A 326 11.28 -10.48 -0.26
C MET A 326 11.51 -9.89 -1.65
N SER A 327 11.04 -8.66 -1.87
CA SER A 327 11.23 -7.91 -3.10
C SER A 327 11.95 -6.62 -2.80
N PHE A 328 12.80 -6.19 -3.74
CA PHE A 328 13.32 -4.83 -3.78
C PHE A 328 12.52 -4.03 -4.79
N ASN A 329 11.89 -2.95 -4.34
CA ASN A 329 11.00 -2.14 -5.19
C ASN A 329 11.76 -1.26 -6.20
N ASN A 330 13.09 -1.21 -6.10
CA ASN A 330 13.99 -0.37 -6.89
C ASN A 330 14.94 -1.21 -7.77
N PHE A 331 15.71 -0.57 -8.65
CA PHE A 331 16.83 -1.24 -9.31
C PHE A 331 17.89 -1.57 -8.26
N LEU A 332 18.12 -2.87 -8.04
CA LEU A 332 18.93 -3.35 -6.93
C LEU A 332 20.40 -3.33 -7.33
N SER A 333 21.14 -2.38 -6.76
CA SER A 333 22.60 -2.33 -6.85
C SER A 333 23.22 -3.31 -5.84
N THR A 334 24.18 -4.10 -6.31
CA THR A 334 24.93 -5.10 -5.53
C THR A 334 26.41 -5.07 -5.91
N SER A 335 27.26 -5.61 -5.03
CA SER A 335 28.70 -5.71 -5.25
C SER A 335 29.13 -7.17 -5.35
N GLU A 336 30.10 -7.45 -6.21
CA GLU A 336 30.82 -8.73 -6.20
C GLU A 336 31.71 -8.89 -4.95
N LEU A 337 32.02 -7.78 -4.27
CA LEU A 337 32.95 -7.74 -3.13
C LEU A 337 32.19 -7.53 -1.82
N ARG A 338 32.28 -8.52 -0.92
CA ARG A 338 31.65 -8.48 0.41
C ARG A 338 32.02 -7.23 1.22
N ASN A 339 33.30 -6.89 1.26
CA ASN A 339 33.78 -5.79 2.10
C ASN A 339 33.18 -4.45 1.67
N VAL A 340 33.08 -4.23 0.35
CA VAL A 340 32.42 -3.05 -0.20
C VAL A 340 30.97 -2.97 0.27
N ALA A 341 30.23 -4.08 0.25
CA ALA A 341 28.85 -4.13 0.74
C ALA A 341 28.76 -3.82 2.24
N VAL A 342 29.68 -4.31 3.07
CA VAL A 342 29.71 -4.02 4.51
C VAL A 342 29.91 -2.52 4.80
N ASP A 343 30.72 -1.83 3.99
CA ASP A 343 30.95 -0.38 4.14
C ASP A 343 29.69 0.48 3.85
N PHE A 344 28.62 -0.11 3.30
CA PHE A 344 27.31 0.53 3.16
C PHE A 344 26.41 0.38 4.41
N ILE A 345 26.86 -0.33 5.45
CA ILE A 345 26.19 -0.38 6.75
C ILE A 345 26.75 0.76 7.61
N ARG A 346 26.08 1.92 7.62
CA ARG A 346 26.69 3.19 8.10
C ARG A 346 26.16 3.69 9.44
N ASP A 347 25.07 3.13 9.97
CA ASP A 347 24.39 3.59 11.17
C ASP A 347 24.35 2.51 12.27
N ASN A 348 25.05 2.77 13.38
CA ASN A 348 25.09 1.90 14.56
C ASN A 348 23.83 2.00 15.44
N SER A 349 22.98 2.99 15.22
CA SER A 349 21.71 3.16 15.95
C SER A 349 20.57 2.34 15.35
N LYS A 350 20.77 1.82 14.13
CA LYS A 350 19.83 0.98 13.38
C LYS A 350 20.34 -0.45 13.25
N ILE A 351 19.47 -1.35 12.77
CA ILE A 351 19.90 -2.71 12.46
C ILE A 351 20.68 -2.70 11.16
N GLY A 352 21.96 -3.06 11.23
CA GLY A 352 22.76 -3.35 10.05
C GLY A 352 22.46 -4.74 9.49
N VAL A 353 22.18 -4.82 8.19
CA VAL A 353 21.87 -6.06 7.48
C VAL A 353 22.82 -6.24 6.31
N LEU A 354 23.48 -7.39 6.26
CA LEU A 354 24.27 -7.84 5.12
C LEU A 354 23.49 -8.92 4.37
N PHE A 355 23.00 -8.58 3.18
CA PHE A 355 22.40 -9.51 2.26
C PHE A 355 23.48 -10.26 1.48
N ILE A 356 23.39 -11.60 1.53
CA ILE A 356 24.18 -12.51 0.70
C ILE A 356 23.23 -13.13 -0.30
N ILE A 357 23.35 -12.75 -1.56
CA ILE A 357 22.40 -13.06 -2.61
C ILE A 357 23.00 -14.13 -3.52
N THR A 358 22.38 -15.30 -3.55
CA THR A 358 22.68 -16.36 -4.52
C THR A 358 21.92 -16.11 -5.80
N ILE A 359 22.67 -15.99 -6.90
CA ILE A 359 22.14 -15.80 -8.25
C ILE A 359 22.11 -17.14 -8.97
N ASP A 360 21.00 -17.42 -9.64
CA ASP A 360 20.86 -18.56 -10.54
C ASP A 360 20.71 -18.06 -11.98
N PRO A 361 21.75 -18.22 -12.82
CA PRO A 361 21.73 -17.78 -14.22
C PRO A 361 20.70 -18.49 -15.10
N SER A 362 20.10 -19.60 -14.64
CA SER A 362 19.01 -20.26 -15.37
C SER A 362 17.70 -19.46 -15.34
N ILE A 363 17.56 -18.51 -14.39
CA ILE A 363 16.38 -17.66 -14.23
C ILE A 363 16.43 -16.48 -15.19
N LYS A 364 16.12 -16.73 -16.47
CA LYS A 364 16.14 -15.71 -17.53
C LYS A 364 15.11 -14.58 -17.35
N SER A 365 14.11 -14.76 -16.50
CA SER A 365 13.04 -13.77 -16.27
C SER A 365 13.50 -12.54 -15.47
N VAL A 366 14.68 -12.60 -14.84
CA VAL A 366 15.22 -11.51 -14.02
C VAL A 366 16.53 -11.01 -14.62
N PRO A 367 16.49 -9.90 -15.40
CA PRO A 367 17.71 -9.31 -15.93
C PRO A 367 18.59 -8.68 -14.86
N TYR A 368 19.89 -8.94 -14.94
CA TYR A 368 20.94 -8.28 -14.17
C TYR A 368 22.23 -8.18 -14.99
N ALA A 369 23.02 -7.13 -14.80
CA ALA A 369 24.22 -6.93 -15.58
C ALA A 369 25.36 -6.33 -14.75
N ARG A 370 26.60 -6.65 -15.13
CA ARG A 370 27.76 -5.87 -14.73
C ARG A 370 27.73 -4.55 -15.47
N ILE A 371 27.74 -3.45 -14.71
CA ILE A 371 27.52 -2.13 -15.29
C ILE A 371 28.76 -1.23 -15.28
N ALA A 372 29.89 -1.68 -14.77
CA ALA A 372 31.15 -0.93 -14.71
C ALA A 372 31.46 -0.12 -15.98
N LYS A 373 31.44 -0.75 -17.17
CA LYS A 373 31.74 -0.06 -18.44
C LYS A 373 30.76 1.06 -18.83
N PHE A 374 29.58 1.08 -18.21
CA PHE A 374 28.46 1.94 -18.58
C PHE A 374 28.04 2.88 -17.46
N SER A 375 28.45 2.61 -16.22
CA SER A 375 28.14 3.43 -15.07
C SER A 375 29.02 4.69 -15.05
N LYS A 376 28.65 5.64 -14.20
CA LYS A 376 29.50 6.79 -13.89
C LYS A 376 30.80 6.38 -13.15
N PHE A 377 30.84 5.16 -12.60
CA PHE A 377 31.91 4.66 -11.73
C PHE A 377 32.52 3.36 -12.33
N PRO A 378 33.44 3.47 -13.30
CA PRO A 378 33.88 2.33 -14.10
C PRO A 378 34.77 1.33 -13.36
N ASP A 379 35.31 1.71 -12.21
CA ASP A 379 36.17 0.84 -11.40
C ASP A 379 35.37 -0.01 -10.40
N GLU A 380 34.07 0.21 -10.28
CA GLU A 380 33.23 -0.54 -9.34
C GLU A 380 32.79 -1.88 -9.92
N LYS A 381 32.99 -2.95 -9.14
CA LYS A 381 32.47 -4.30 -9.45
C LYS A 381 30.99 -4.40 -9.08
N GLU A 382 30.20 -3.55 -9.72
CA GLU A 382 28.77 -3.43 -9.49
C GLU A 382 27.97 -4.34 -10.43
N ILE A 383 27.03 -5.08 -9.83
CA ILE A 383 25.98 -5.80 -10.55
C ILE A 383 24.66 -5.11 -10.23
N LEU A 384 24.03 -4.57 -11.27
CA LEU A 384 22.74 -3.92 -11.19
C LEU A 384 21.66 -4.89 -11.68
N PHE A 385 20.70 -5.17 -10.81
CA PHE A 385 19.51 -5.90 -11.16
C PHE A 385 18.43 -4.94 -11.66
N SER A 386 17.64 -5.41 -12.62
CA SER A 386 16.36 -4.82 -12.94
C SER A 386 15.50 -4.64 -11.67
N THR A 387 14.58 -3.69 -11.71
CA THR A 387 13.54 -3.56 -10.68
C THR A 387 12.78 -4.86 -10.45
N HIS A 388 12.28 -4.98 -9.22
CA HIS A 388 11.29 -5.97 -8.81
C HIS A 388 11.83 -7.40 -8.90
N THR A 389 13.09 -7.53 -8.50
CA THR A 389 13.72 -8.83 -8.31
C THR A 389 13.26 -9.44 -7.00
N VAL A 390 12.85 -10.71 -7.08
CA VAL A 390 12.26 -11.45 -5.97
C VAL A 390 13.29 -12.41 -5.42
N PHE A 391 13.36 -12.47 -4.10
CA PHE A 391 14.25 -13.36 -3.38
C PHE A 391 13.50 -14.13 -2.34
N ARG A 392 13.93 -15.37 -2.08
CA ARG A 392 13.49 -16.13 -0.92
C ARG A 392 14.52 -16.01 0.20
N ILE A 393 14.05 -15.65 1.39
CA ILE A 393 14.88 -15.61 2.59
C ILE A 393 15.14 -17.04 3.05
N ARG A 394 16.40 -17.47 3.03
CA ARG A 394 16.79 -18.83 3.40
C ARG A 394 17.30 -18.95 4.82
N GLN A 395 18.16 -18.01 5.21
CA GLN A 395 18.83 -18.07 6.50
C GLN A 395 19.03 -16.66 7.02
N ILE A 396 18.74 -16.47 8.29
CA ILE A 396 18.98 -15.23 9.02
C ILE A 396 19.90 -15.59 10.19
N LYS A 397 21.00 -14.85 10.34
CA LYS A 397 22.00 -15.10 11.40
C LYS A 397 22.58 -13.78 11.89
N GLU A 398 22.59 -13.55 13.20
CA GLU A 398 23.36 -12.46 13.81
C GLU A 398 24.86 -12.82 13.78
N ILE A 399 25.69 -11.88 13.35
CA ILE A 399 27.14 -12.01 13.32
C ILE A 399 27.80 -10.76 13.91
N GLN A 400 29.01 -10.95 14.43
CA GLN A 400 29.88 -9.85 14.82
C GLN A 400 30.82 -9.54 13.65
N GLU A 401 30.78 -8.31 13.13
CA GLU A 401 31.66 -7.84 12.06
C GLU A 401 32.39 -6.60 12.56
N LYS A 402 33.71 -6.70 12.74
CA LYS A 402 34.50 -5.68 13.44
C LYS A 402 33.88 -5.37 14.83
N GLU A 403 33.58 -4.11 15.14
CA GLU A 403 32.95 -3.67 16.40
C GLU A 403 31.41 -3.61 16.31
N MET A 404 30.81 -4.01 15.18
CA MET A 404 29.37 -3.87 14.93
C MET A 404 28.66 -5.23 14.95
N LYS A 405 27.47 -5.26 15.56
CA LYS A 405 26.54 -6.38 15.43
C LYS A 405 25.69 -6.18 14.18
N ILE A 406 25.77 -7.12 13.24
CA ILE A 406 24.99 -7.08 12.00
C ILE A 406 24.27 -8.40 11.76
N TRP A 407 23.17 -8.34 11.03
CA TRP A 407 22.41 -9.52 10.62
C TRP A 407 22.80 -9.93 9.21
N GLN A 408 23.26 -11.16 9.07
CA GLN A 408 23.49 -11.79 7.79
C GLN A 408 22.19 -12.45 7.31
N VAL A 409 21.71 -12.05 6.14
CA VAL A 409 20.50 -12.59 5.52
C VAL A 409 20.86 -13.22 4.18
N LYS A 410 20.70 -14.55 4.07
CA LYS A 410 20.90 -15.28 2.82
C LYS A 410 19.63 -15.26 1.99
N LEU A 411 19.77 -14.79 0.76
CA LEU A 411 18.72 -14.66 -0.23
C LEU A 411 19.02 -15.58 -1.41
N THR A 412 18.00 -16.25 -1.94
CA THR A 412 18.09 -16.97 -3.22
C THR A 412 17.16 -16.31 -4.23
N LEU A 413 17.69 -16.00 -5.42
CA LEU A 413 16.89 -15.48 -6.53
C LEU A 413 15.74 -16.45 -6.86
N THR A 414 14.54 -15.92 -7.07
CA THR A 414 13.36 -16.71 -7.44
C THR A 414 12.52 -16.01 -8.52
N SER A 415 11.58 -16.73 -9.12
CA SER A 415 10.67 -16.22 -10.17
C SER A 415 9.34 -16.98 -10.18
N ASP A 416 8.35 -16.42 -10.90
CA ASP A 416 7.04 -17.04 -11.12
C ASP A 416 7.11 -18.43 -11.76
N SER A 417 8.17 -18.74 -12.51
CA SER A 417 8.36 -20.06 -13.13
C SER A 417 8.84 -21.13 -12.14
N ILE A 418 9.31 -20.72 -10.97
CA ILE A 418 9.89 -21.60 -9.95
C ILE A 418 8.96 -21.72 -8.72
N ASP A 419 8.14 -20.70 -8.47
CA ASP A 419 7.24 -20.65 -7.32
C ASP A 419 5.76 -20.77 -7.73
N GLU A 420 5.15 -21.94 -7.45
CA GLU A 420 3.76 -22.24 -7.83
C GLU A 420 2.74 -21.29 -7.19
N LYS A 421 2.97 -20.85 -5.95
CA LYS A 421 2.08 -19.91 -5.25
C LYS A 421 2.12 -18.55 -5.93
N LEU A 422 3.31 -18.11 -6.34
CA LEU A 422 3.53 -16.87 -7.07
C LEU A 422 2.87 -16.91 -8.45
N SER A 423 2.99 -18.05 -9.15
CA SER A 423 2.36 -18.27 -10.46
C SER A 423 0.84 -18.17 -10.40
N ASN A 424 0.22 -18.81 -9.41
CA ASN A 424 -1.23 -18.83 -9.26
C ASN A 424 -1.78 -17.44 -8.91
N LEU A 425 -1.13 -16.73 -7.98
CA LEU A 425 -1.51 -15.36 -7.61
C LEU A 425 -1.39 -14.39 -8.80
N THR A 426 -0.29 -14.48 -9.55
CA THR A 426 -0.06 -13.64 -10.74
C THR A 426 -1.07 -13.93 -11.85
N LYS A 427 -1.47 -15.18 -12.06
CA LYS A 427 -2.53 -15.52 -13.03
C LYS A 427 -3.88 -14.93 -12.66
N GLN A 428 -4.28 -15.03 -11.39
CA GLN A 428 -5.55 -14.48 -10.91
C GLN A 428 -5.62 -12.97 -11.12
N ILE A 429 -4.63 -12.23 -10.63
CA ILE A 429 -4.66 -10.77 -10.76
C ILE A 429 -4.59 -10.33 -12.23
N ARG A 430 -3.83 -11.03 -13.08
CA ARG A 430 -3.75 -10.73 -14.52
C ARG A 430 -5.12 -10.81 -15.21
N MET A 431 -6.02 -11.69 -14.76
CA MET A 431 -7.39 -11.76 -15.25
C MET A 431 -8.27 -10.61 -14.75
N GLU A 432 -7.92 -10.02 -13.61
CA GLU A 432 -8.72 -8.96 -12.96
C GLU A 432 -8.30 -7.53 -13.35
N ILE A 433 -7.03 -7.30 -13.72
CA ILE A 433 -6.55 -5.97 -14.16
C ILE A 433 -6.73 -5.78 -15.68
N THR A 434 -7.89 -5.24 -16.06
CA THR A 434 -8.24 -4.92 -17.46
C THR A 434 -7.65 -3.57 -17.91
N GLY A 435 -7.75 -3.26 -19.21
CA GLY A 435 -7.26 -2.00 -19.80
C GLY A 435 -5.84 -2.07 -20.36
N THR A 436 -5.35 -0.95 -20.90
CA THR A 436 -4.01 -0.84 -21.50
C THR A 436 -3.19 0.29 -20.90
N GLY A 437 -1.87 0.10 -20.78
CA GLY A 437 -0.95 1.09 -20.24
C GLY A 437 -1.38 1.63 -18.88
N TRP A 438 -1.50 2.94 -18.75
CA TRP A 438 -1.84 3.59 -17.48
C TRP A 438 -3.26 3.31 -16.97
N GLN A 439 -4.20 2.93 -17.83
CA GLN A 439 -5.53 2.45 -17.40
C GLN A 439 -5.40 1.21 -16.51
N ARG A 440 -4.60 0.26 -16.99
CA ARG A 440 -4.29 -0.99 -16.27
C ARG A 440 -3.55 -0.71 -14.96
N MET A 441 -2.74 0.36 -14.92
CA MET A 441 -2.08 0.81 -13.70
C MET A 441 -3.06 1.37 -12.67
N GLY A 442 -4.04 2.19 -13.10
CA GLY A 442 -5.11 2.66 -12.23
C GLY A 442 -5.93 1.50 -11.66
N ALA A 443 -6.27 0.50 -12.49
CA ALA A 443 -6.99 -0.69 -12.07
C ALA A 443 -6.20 -1.54 -11.05
N LEU A 444 -4.89 -1.69 -11.26
CA LEU A 444 -3.98 -2.36 -10.32
C LEU A 444 -3.94 -1.64 -8.96
N LEU A 445 -3.74 -0.32 -8.96
CA LEU A 445 -3.72 0.50 -7.75
C LEU A 445 -5.03 0.38 -6.96
N TRP A 446 -6.16 0.37 -7.66
CA TRP A 446 -7.47 0.20 -7.05
C TRP A 446 -7.62 -1.20 -6.42
N LYS A 447 -7.23 -2.26 -7.15
CA LYS A 447 -7.26 -3.64 -6.64
C LYS A 447 -6.41 -3.83 -5.39
N MET A 448 -5.35 -3.06 -5.25
CA MET A 448 -4.52 -3.04 -4.05
C MET A 448 -5.06 -2.21 -2.89
N GLY A 449 -6.24 -1.61 -3.04
CA GLY A 449 -6.81 -0.68 -2.05
C GLY A 449 -6.10 0.68 -1.99
N LYS A 450 -5.28 1.04 -2.97
CA LYS A 450 -4.65 2.37 -3.09
C LYS A 450 -5.59 3.33 -3.83
N ASN A 451 -6.78 3.53 -3.26
CA ASN A 451 -7.88 4.25 -3.90
C ASN A 451 -7.49 5.67 -4.31
N ASP A 452 -6.87 6.46 -3.42
CA ASP A 452 -6.48 7.85 -3.75
C ASP A 452 -5.53 7.92 -4.96
N LYS A 453 -4.63 6.95 -5.07
CA LYS A 453 -3.64 6.87 -6.16
C LYS A 453 -4.28 6.42 -7.47
N ALA A 454 -5.19 5.46 -7.41
CA ALA A 454 -5.95 5.04 -8.58
C ALA A 454 -6.82 6.19 -9.12
N GLU A 455 -7.45 6.95 -8.23
CA GLU A 455 -8.29 8.11 -8.59
C GLU A 455 -7.44 9.19 -9.26
N GLN A 456 -6.25 9.43 -8.73
CA GLN A 456 -5.27 10.33 -9.34
C GLN A 456 -4.88 9.88 -10.76
N VAL A 457 -4.58 8.60 -10.97
CA VAL A 457 -4.28 8.07 -12.32
C VAL A 457 -5.43 8.32 -13.28
N PHE A 458 -6.66 7.93 -12.92
CA PHE A 458 -7.81 8.07 -13.82
C PHE A 458 -8.16 9.53 -14.11
N THR A 459 -8.00 10.42 -13.13
CA THR A 459 -8.21 11.86 -13.33
C THR A 459 -7.18 12.44 -14.29
N MET A 460 -5.89 12.11 -14.12
CA MET A 460 -4.84 12.54 -15.05
C MET A 460 -5.04 12.00 -16.46
N LEU A 461 -5.52 10.76 -16.61
CA LEU A 461 -5.79 10.19 -17.93
C LEU A 461 -6.95 10.89 -18.65
N LEU A 462 -7.94 11.40 -17.92
CA LEU A 462 -9.00 12.24 -18.47
C LEU A 462 -8.46 13.58 -18.99
N GLU A 463 -7.47 14.16 -18.31
CA GLU A 463 -6.84 15.42 -18.69
C GLU A 463 -5.89 15.28 -19.89
N GLN A 464 -5.14 14.18 -19.98
CA GLN A 464 -4.10 13.99 -20.99
C GLN A 464 -4.62 13.60 -22.38
N ALA A 465 -5.76 12.92 -22.44
CA ALA A 465 -6.37 12.46 -23.70
C ALA A 465 -7.84 12.88 -23.78
N PRO A 466 -8.14 14.19 -23.86
CA PRO A 466 -9.49 14.72 -23.85
C PRO A 466 -10.27 14.42 -25.14
N ASP A 467 -9.67 13.77 -26.14
CA ASP A 467 -10.35 13.39 -27.39
C ASP A 467 -10.51 11.86 -27.55
N ASP A 468 -9.99 11.07 -26.61
CA ASP A 468 -10.14 9.61 -26.62
C ASP A 468 -11.39 9.19 -25.83
N ASP A 469 -12.50 9.03 -26.55
CA ASP A 469 -13.78 8.63 -25.97
C ASP A 469 -13.74 7.26 -25.29
N ASN A 470 -12.97 6.29 -25.81
CA ASN A 470 -12.81 4.99 -25.15
C ASN A 470 -12.10 5.15 -23.80
N ASN A 471 -11.01 5.93 -23.77
CA ASN A 471 -10.27 6.19 -22.54
C ASN A 471 -11.11 6.96 -21.51
N LYS A 472 -11.90 7.95 -21.94
CA LYS A 472 -12.82 8.67 -21.06
C LYS A 472 -13.87 7.75 -20.47
N ALA A 473 -14.52 6.94 -21.30
CA ALA A 473 -15.56 6.03 -20.84
C ALA A 473 -15.01 5.03 -19.81
N TYR A 474 -13.81 4.51 -20.04
CA TYR A 474 -13.09 3.65 -19.09
C TYR A 474 -12.77 4.38 -17.78
N CYS A 475 -12.17 5.57 -17.84
CA CYS A 475 -11.81 6.33 -16.64
C CYS A 475 -13.05 6.72 -15.81
N TYR A 476 -14.11 7.21 -16.44
CA TYR A 476 -15.36 7.51 -15.75
C TYR A 476 -16.00 6.26 -15.14
N HIS A 477 -15.97 5.11 -15.82
CA HIS A 477 -16.47 3.86 -15.25
C HIS A 477 -15.71 3.48 -13.96
N HIS A 478 -14.38 3.54 -13.98
CA HIS A 478 -13.58 3.20 -12.82
C HIS A 478 -13.71 4.22 -11.68
N LEU A 479 -13.80 5.52 -11.99
CA LEU A 479 -14.12 6.54 -10.98
C LEU A 479 -15.49 6.29 -10.35
N GLY A 480 -16.48 5.88 -11.14
CA GLY A 480 -17.81 5.46 -10.66
C GLY A 480 -17.73 4.28 -9.68
N LEU A 481 -17.00 3.22 -10.03
CA LEU A 481 -16.77 2.06 -9.15
C LEU A 481 -16.14 2.47 -7.81
N MET A 482 -15.17 3.39 -7.85
CA MET A 482 -14.48 3.86 -6.66
C MET A 482 -15.39 4.67 -5.75
N LYS A 483 -16.21 5.57 -6.30
CA LYS A 483 -17.18 6.34 -5.53
C LYS A 483 -18.30 5.48 -4.95
N ASP A 484 -18.72 4.43 -5.68
CA ASP A 484 -19.67 3.43 -5.18
C ASP A 484 -19.13 2.72 -3.94
N GLN A 485 -17.88 2.23 -3.97
CA GLN A 485 -17.24 1.61 -2.82
C GLN A 485 -17.08 2.56 -1.62
N GLN A 486 -16.95 3.86 -1.86
CA GLN A 486 -16.92 4.89 -0.81
C GLN A 486 -18.31 5.23 -0.26
N GLY A 487 -19.39 4.65 -0.79
CA GLY A 487 -20.77 4.96 -0.44
C GLY A 487 -21.28 6.30 -1.01
N GLN A 488 -20.51 6.94 -1.90
CA GLN A 488 -20.88 8.20 -2.55
C GLN A 488 -21.74 7.95 -3.79
N TYR A 489 -22.90 7.33 -3.59
CA TYR A 489 -23.72 6.80 -4.69
C TYR A 489 -24.14 7.85 -5.72
N ASN A 490 -24.48 9.07 -5.31
CA ASN A 490 -24.85 10.14 -6.23
C ASN A 490 -23.69 10.53 -7.16
N VAL A 491 -22.48 10.68 -6.62
CA VAL A 491 -21.28 11.00 -7.41
C VAL A 491 -20.92 9.84 -8.33
N ALA A 492 -21.08 8.60 -7.85
CA ALA A 492 -20.88 7.40 -8.66
C ALA A 492 -21.85 7.35 -9.86
N ILE A 493 -23.13 7.72 -9.66
CA ILE A 493 -24.12 7.82 -10.75
C ILE A 493 -23.66 8.83 -11.79
N GLU A 494 -23.20 10.03 -11.38
CA GLU A 494 -22.72 11.04 -12.33
C GLU A 494 -21.59 10.52 -13.23
N PHE A 495 -20.63 9.80 -12.65
CA PHE A 495 -19.54 9.20 -13.42
C PHE A 495 -20.03 8.09 -14.34
N TYR A 496 -20.90 7.19 -13.87
CA TYR A 496 -21.44 6.14 -14.74
C TYR A 496 -22.31 6.69 -15.86
N VAL A 497 -23.09 7.74 -15.63
CA VAL A 497 -23.88 8.40 -16.67
C VAL A 497 -22.98 9.04 -17.72
N LYS A 498 -21.88 9.69 -17.32
CA LYS A 498 -20.88 10.21 -18.27
C LYS A 498 -20.25 9.09 -19.10
N SER A 499 -19.88 7.97 -18.46
CA SER A 499 -19.33 6.79 -19.14
C SER A 499 -20.34 6.19 -20.13
N LEU A 500 -21.58 5.98 -19.69
CA LEU A 500 -22.68 5.46 -20.50
C LEU A 500 -22.97 6.34 -21.71
N ALA A 501 -23.05 7.67 -21.53
CA ALA A 501 -23.33 8.60 -22.63
C ALA A 501 -22.24 8.57 -23.73
N ILE A 502 -21.00 8.22 -23.36
CA ILE A 502 -19.94 7.99 -24.35
C ILE A 502 -20.14 6.63 -25.00
N TYR A 503 -20.33 5.55 -24.22
CA TYR A 503 -20.55 4.21 -24.76
C TYR A 503 -21.74 4.13 -25.71
N GLU A 504 -22.84 4.86 -25.45
CA GLU A 504 -24.00 4.94 -26.35
C GLU A 504 -23.66 5.54 -27.73
N LYS A 505 -22.61 6.36 -27.82
CA LYS A 505 -22.14 6.95 -29.09
C LYS A 505 -21.19 6.02 -29.85
N ILE A 506 -20.31 5.33 -29.13
CA ILE A 506 -19.20 4.59 -29.74
C ILE A 506 -19.48 3.08 -29.92
N LEU A 507 -20.45 2.52 -29.20
CA LEU A 507 -20.79 1.10 -29.25
C LEU A 507 -22.10 0.85 -30.02
N PRO A 508 -22.27 -0.34 -30.64
CA PRO A 508 -23.56 -0.77 -31.17
C PRO A 508 -24.66 -0.80 -30.10
N LEU A 509 -25.91 -0.52 -30.49
CA LEU A 509 -27.06 -0.42 -29.58
C LEU A 509 -27.26 -1.62 -28.64
N ASN A 510 -26.91 -2.84 -29.10
CA ASN A 510 -27.05 -4.06 -28.30
C ASN A 510 -25.70 -4.55 -27.74
N HIS A 511 -24.69 -3.68 -27.60
CA HIS A 511 -23.39 -4.10 -27.07
C HIS A 511 -23.50 -4.45 -25.57
N PRO A 512 -22.99 -5.61 -25.11
CA PRO A 512 -23.07 -6.04 -23.71
C PRO A 512 -22.56 -5.01 -22.67
N SER A 513 -21.55 -4.20 -23.02
CA SER A 513 -21.04 -3.14 -22.12
C SER A 513 -22.06 -2.05 -21.80
N LEU A 514 -23.03 -1.78 -22.68
CA LEU A 514 -24.14 -0.86 -22.40
C LEU A 514 -25.04 -1.44 -21.31
N ALA A 515 -25.35 -2.74 -21.40
CA ALA A 515 -26.13 -3.42 -20.38
C ALA A 515 -25.42 -3.47 -19.03
N THR A 516 -24.10 -3.72 -19.00
CA THR A 516 -23.30 -3.62 -17.76
C THR A 516 -23.37 -2.21 -17.16
N SER A 517 -23.28 -1.17 -17.98
CA SER A 517 -23.36 0.23 -17.52
C SER A 517 -24.73 0.56 -16.94
N TYR A 518 -25.82 0.15 -17.61
CA TYR A 518 -27.17 0.29 -17.09
C TYR A 518 -27.37 -0.50 -15.79
N ASN A 519 -26.85 -1.73 -15.68
CA ASN A 519 -26.91 -2.52 -14.44
C ASN A 519 -26.19 -1.82 -13.28
N ASN A 520 -25.01 -1.25 -13.50
CA ASN A 520 -24.29 -0.54 -12.44
C ASN A 520 -25.07 0.69 -11.95
N ILE A 521 -25.69 1.45 -12.86
CA ILE A 521 -26.54 2.59 -12.49
C ILE A 521 -27.79 2.12 -11.74
N GLY A 522 -28.42 1.03 -12.19
CA GLY A 522 -29.55 0.41 -11.52
C GLY A 522 -29.23 -0.02 -10.08
N GLN A 523 -28.04 -0.59 -9.87
CA GLN A 523 -27.55 -0.98 -8.55
C GLN A 523 -27.37 0.21 -7.61
N LEU A 524 -26.88 1.34 -8.12
CA LEU A 524 -26.76 2.56 -7.32
C LEU A 524 -28.14 3.11 -6.92
N TYR A 525 -29.10 3.15 -7.84
CA TYR A 525 -30.47 3.55 -7.49
C TYR A 525 -31.12 2.59 -6.49
N TYR A 526 -30.87 1.28 -6.62
CA TYR A 526 -31.32 0.29 -5.64
C TYR A 526 -30.72 0.56 -4.25
N ASN A 527 -29.42 0.88 -4.17
CA ASN A 527 -28.74 1.19 -2.91
C ASN A 527 -29.26 2.50 -2.28
N ILE A 528 -29.64 3.49 -3.08
CA ILE A 528 -30.26 4.75 -2.62
C ILE A 528 -31.72 4.54 -2.17
N GLY A 529 -32.36 3.46 -2.63
CA GLY A 529 -33.78 3.18 -2.36
C GLY A 529 -34.74 3.75 -3.41
N ASP A 530 -34.24 4.27 -4.54
CA ASP A 530 -35.07 4.65 -5.69
C ASP A 530 -35.34 3.40 -6.55
N TYR A 531 -36.22 2.55 -6.05
CA TYR A 531 -36.55 1.26 -6.67
C TYR A 531 -37.19 1.41 -8.06
N SER A 532 -37.87 2.52 -8.33
CA SER A 532 -38.47 2.79 -9.64
C SER A 532 -37.40 3.01 -10.71
N LYS A 533 -36.40 3.86 -10.43
CA LYS A 533 -35.29 4.05 -11.38
C LYS A 533 -34.42 2.81 -11.47
N ALA A 534 -34.17 2.12 -10.36
CA ALA A 534 -33.43 0.86 -10.38
C ALA A 534 -34.05 -0.13 -11.37
N LEU A 535 -35.38 -0.30 -11.31
CA LEU A 535 -36.12 -1.16 -12.23
C LEU A 535 -36.00 -0.70 -13.70
N GLU A 536 -36.16 0.60 -13.98
CA GLU A 536 -36.00 1.14 -15.33
C GLU A 536 -34.64 0.80 -15.95
N PHE A 537 -33.56 0.99 -15.18
CA PHE A 537 -32.20 0.73 -15.61
C PHE A 537 -31.93 -0.78 -15.78
N TYR A 538 -32.38 -1.62 -14.84
CA TYR A 538 -32.24 -3.06 -14.96
C TYR A 538 -33.03 -3.65 -16.14
N GLU A 539 -34.22 -3.13 -16.44
CA GLU A 539 -35.01 -3.57 -17.59
C GLU A 539 -34.33 -3.18 -18.92
N LYS A 540 -33.70 -2.01 -19.01
CA LYS A 540 -32.89 -1.62 -20.18
C LYS A 540 -31.71 -2.58 -20.36
N ALA A 541 -31.00 -2.90 -19.28
CA ALA A 541 -29.89 -3.86 -19.31
C ALA A 541 -30.34 -5.25 -19.76
N LEU A 542 -31.44 -5.75 -19.20
CA LEU A 542 -32.02 -7.05 -19.55
C LEU A 542 -32.37 -7.13 -21.04
N LYS A 543 -33.06 -6.11 -21.59
CA LYS A 543 -33.45 -6.06 -23.02
C LYS A 543 -32.24 -6.12 -23.95
N ILE A 544 -31.13 -5.49 -23.58
CA ILE A 544 -29.89 -5.55 -24.36
C ILE A 544 -29.28 -6.94 -24.27
N PHE A 545 -29.15 -7.51 -23.06
CA PHE A 545 -28.60 -8.86 -22.89
C PHE A 545 -29.44 -9.94 -23.59
N GLU A 546 -30.77 -9.85 -23.59
CA GLU A 546 -31.66 -10.79 -24.29
C GLU A 546 -31.42 -10.80 -25.81
N LYS A 547 -31.01 -9.66 -26.38
CA LYS A 547 -30.66 -9.56 -27.81
C LYS A 547 -29.22 -9.95 -28.11
N ALA A 548 -28.31 -9.69 -27.17
CA ALA A 548 -26.87 -9.78 -27.39
C ALA A 548 -26.28 -11.15 -27.00
N LEU A 549 -26.92 -11.87 -26.09
CA LEU A 549 -26.37 -13.07 -25.47
C LEU A 549 -27.25 -14.31 -25.72
N PRO A 550 -26.66 -15.52 -25.67
CA PRO A 550 -27.44 -16.76 -25.70
C PRO A 550 -28.45 -16.85 -24.55
N PRO A 551 -29.59 -17.55 -24.72
CA PRO A 551 -30.67 -17.59 -23.72
C PRO A 551 -30.30 -18.09 -22.33
N ASN A 552 -29.24 -18.92 -22.22
CA ASN A 552 -28.77 -19.45 -20.93
C ASN A 552 -27.49 -18.75 -20.45
N HIS A 553 -27.18 -17.54 -20.92
CA HIS A 553 -25.97 -16.84 -20.49
C HIS A 553 -26.11 -16.34 -19.04
N PRO A 554 -25.12 -16.54 -18.14
CA PRO A 554 -25.18 -16.11 -16.73
C PRO A 554 -25.58 -14.65 -16.49
N ASN A 555 -25.14 -13.71 -17.34
CA ASN A 555 -25.54 -12.30 -17.25
C ASN A 555 -27.06 -12.06 -17.33
N LEU A 556 -27.81 -12.91 -18.02
CA LEU A 556 -29.28 -12.85 -18.03
C LEU A 556 -29.84 -13.22 -16.65
N ALA A 557 -29.29 -14.27 -16.03
CA ALA A 557 -29.66 -14.65 -14.67
C ALA A 557 -29.35 -13.54 -13.66
N THR A 558 -28.19 -12.89 -13.76
CA THR A 558 -27.85 -11.74 -12.92
C THR A 558 -28.86 -10.60 -13.09
N SER A 559 -29.28 -10.31 -14.33
CA SER A 559 -30.26 -9.24 -14.59
C SER A 559 -31.64 -9.57 -14.02
N TYR A 560 -32.10 -10.82 -14.17
CA TYR A 560 -33.34 -11.28 -13.52
C TYR A 560 -33.24 -11.23 -12.00
N ASN A 561 -32.11 -11.63 -11.40
CA ASN A 561 -31.89 -11.51 -9.96
C ASN A 561 -31.95 -10.05 -9.48
N ASN A 562 -31.34 -9.12 -10.21
CA ASN A 562 -31.37 -7.70 -9.84
C ASN A 562 -32.80 -7.15 -9.84
N ILE A 563 -33.61 -7.51 -10.85
CA ILE A 563 -35.03 -7.14 -10.91
C ILE A 563 -35.82 -7.79 -9.78
N GLY A 564 -35.59 -9.08 -9.51
CA GLY A 564 -36.21 -9.80 -8.39
C GLY A 564 -35.90 -9.14 -7.04
N ALA A 565 -34.66 -8.70 -6.82
CA ALA A 565 -34.27 -7.99 -5.60
C ALA A 565 -35.00 -6.64 -5.44
N VAL A 566 -35.26 -5.92 -6.54
CA VAL A 566 -36.08 -4.69 -6.51
C VAL A 566 -37.51 -5.02 -6.05
N TYR A 567 -38.13 -6.05 -6.62
CA TYR A 567 -39.47 -6.46 -6.23
C TYR A 567 -39.55 -6.97 -4.78
N ASP A 568 -38.47 -7.55 -4.24
CA ASP A 568 -38.38 -7.97 -2.84
C ASP A 568 -38.44 -6.76 -1.90
N LYS A 569 -37.75 -5.66 -2.27
CA LYS A 569 -37.85 -4.40 -1.52
C LYS A 569 -39.21 -3.71 -1.63
N ILE A 570 -39.90 -3.88 -2.76
CA ILE A 570 -41.27 -3.38 -2.95
C ILE A 570 -42.29 -4.26 -2.19
N GLY A 571 -41.98 -5.53 -1.93
CA GLY A 571 -42.84 -6.49 -1.24
C GLY A 571 -43.75 -7.30 -2.17
N ASP A 572 -43.51 -7.29 -3.49
CA ASP A 572 -44.26 -8.11 -4.46
C ASP A 572 -43.63 -9.50 -4.60
N TYR A 573 -43.83 -10.34 -3.58
CA TYR A 573 -43.21 -11.68 -3.50
C TYR A 573 -43.55 -12.59 -4.70
N SER A 574 -44.68 -12.38 -5.37
CA SER A 574 -45.05 -13.14 -6.57
C SER A 574 -44.06 -12.86 -7.71
N LYS A 575 -43.77 -11.59 -7.97
CA LYS A 575 -42.77 -11.21 -8.98
C LYS A 575 -41.36 -11.60 -8.55
N VAL A 576 -41.03 -11.52 -7.26
CA VAL A 576 -39.70 -11.97 -6.79
C VAL A 576 -39.47 -13.43 -7.15
N LEU A 577 -40.43 -14.31 -6.83
CA LEU A 577 -40.33 -15.73 -7.17
C LEU A 577 -40.23 -15.95 -8.68
N GLU A 578 -41.04 -15.24 -9.48
CA GLU A 578 -40.98 -15.33 -10.94
C GLU A 578 -39.57 -15.05 -11.48
N PHE A 579 -38.96 -13.94 -11.04
CA PHE A 579 -37.65 -13.50 -11.50
C PHE A 579 -36.50 -14.35 -10.94
N TYR A 580 -36.53 -14.72 -9.66
CA TYR A 580 -35.51 -15.60 -9.07
C TYR A 580 -35.57 -17.02 -9.64
N GLU A 581 -36.75 -17.56 -9.95
CA GLU A 581 -36.87 -18.86 -10.61
C GLU A 581 -36.36 -18.83 -12.06
N LYS A 582 -36.60 -17.73 -12.79
CA LYS A 582 -36.01 -17.53 -14.13
C LYS A 582 -34.48 -17.51 -14.06
N ALA A 583 -33.91 -16.75 -13.13
CA ALA A 583 -32.47 -16.70 -12.91
C ALA A 583 -31.90 -18.08 -12.53
N HIS A 584 -32.55 -18.78 -11.60
CA HIS A 584 -32.15 -20.11 -11.16
C HIS A 584 -32.11 -21.12 -12.31
N LYS A 585 -33.16 -21.16 -13.15
CA LYS A 585 -33.22 -22.06 -14.33
C LYS A 585 -32.09 -21.81 -15.33
N ILE A 586 -31.67 -20.56 -15.49
CA ILE A 586 -30.53 -20.22 -16.34
C ILE A 586 -29.23 -20.73 -15.72
N PHE A 587 -29.00 -20.43 -14.43
CA PHE A 587 -27.80 -20.89 -13.73
C PHE A 587 -27.69 -22.42 -13.71
N GLU A 588 -28.80 -23.14 -13.50
CA GLU A 588 -28.84 -24.61 -13.49
C GLU A 588 -28.38 -25.20 -14.83
N LYS A 589 -28.70 -24.54 -15.94
CA LYS A 589 -28.27 -24.97 -17.28
C LYS A 589 -26.86 -24.53 -17.64
N ALA A 590 -26.41 -23.40 -17.11
CA ALA A 590 -25.17 -22.75 -17.52
C ALA A 590 -23.96 -23.16 -16.69
N LEU A 591 -24.17 -23.55 -15.43
CA LEU A 591 -23.11 -23.73 -14.44
C LEU A 591 -22.93 -25.19 -14.01
N PRO A 592 -21.72 -25.58 -13.58
CA PRO A 592 -21.51 -26.89 -12.96
C PRO A 592 -22.38 -27.09 -11.70
N PRO A 593 -22.78 -28.33 -11.35
CA PRO A 593 -23.74 -28.61 -10.27
C PRO A 593 -23.38 -28.05 -8.88
N ASN A 594 -22.08 -27.86 -8.59
CA ASN A 594 -21.61 -27.33 -7.31
C ASN A 594 -21.12 -25.88 -7.40
N HIS A 595 -21.53 -25.11 -8.42
CA HIS A 595 -21.09 -23.73 -8.55
C HIS A 595 -21.70 -22.83 -7.45
N PRO A 596 -20.93 -21.94 -6.81
CA PRO A 596 -21.43 -21.06 -5.74
C PRO A 596 -22.65 -20.22 -6.12
N ASP A 597 -22.76 -19.75 -7.37
CA ASP A 597 -23.93 -18.98 -7.83
C ASP A 597 -25.24 -19.76 -7.80
N LEU A 598 -25.19 -21.10 -7.95
CA LEU A 598 -26.36 -21.95 -7.74
C LEU A 598 -26.79 -21.92 -6.28
N ALA A 599 -25.85 -21.97 -5.35
CA ALA A 599 -26.16 -21.83 -3.92
C ALA A 599 -26.78 -20.47 -3.60
N THR A 600 -26.27 -19.39 -4.19
CA THR A 600 -26.85 -18.05 -4.04
C THR A 600 -28.29 -17.99 -4.57
N SER A 601 -28.55 -18.57 -5.74
CA SER A 601 -29.92 -18.60 -6.30
C SER A 601 -30.91 -19.37 -5.43
N TYR A 602 -30.51 -20.55 -4.91
CA TYR A 602 -31.32 -21.29 -3.94
C TYR A 602 -31.55 -20.49 -2.65
N ASN A 603 -30.52 -19.80 -2.16
CA ASN A 603 -30.61 -18.97 -0.97
C ASN A 603 -31.61 -17.82 -1.15
N ASN A 604 -31.59 -17.14 -2.30
CA ASN A 604 -32.51 -16.06 -2.61
C ASN A 604 -33.97 -16.54 -2.65
N ILE A 605 -34.24 -17.69 -3.27
CA ILE A 605 -35.59 -18.29 -3.28
C ILE A 605 -36.01 -18.72 -1.86
N GLY A 606 -35.09 -19.32 -1.09
CA GLY A 606 -35.33 -19.71 0.31
C GLY A 606 -35.70 -18.52 1.19
N LEU A 607 -35.05 -17.36 1.00
CA LEU A 607 -35.35 -16.12 1.72
C LEU A 607 -36.77 -15.64 1.44
N VAL A 608 -37.22 -15.68 0.18
CA VAL A 608 -38.57 -15.26 -0.18
C VAL A 608 -39.61 -16.16 0.48
N TYR A 609 -39.42 -17.49 0.44
CA TYR A 609 -40.32 -18.40 1.15
C TYR A 609 -40.30 -18.20 2.66
N ASN A 610 -39.15 -17.84 3.26
CA ASN A 610 -39.08 -17.51 4.68
C ASN A 610 -39.91 -16.26 5.00
N ASN A 611 -39.76 -15.20 4.21
CA ASN A 611 -40.50 -13.95 4.38
C ASN A 611 -42.02 -14.13 4.20
N MET A 612 -42.43 -15.09 3.36
CA MET A 612 -43.84 -15.49 3.19
C MET A 612 -44.36 -16.41 4.31
N GLY A 613 -43.51 -16.81 5.27
CA GLY A 613 -43.86 -17.77 6.34
C GLY A 613 -43.94 -19.22 5.89
N ASN A 614 -43.52 -19.54 4.65
CA ASN A 614 -43.44 -20.92 4.16
C ASN A 614 -42.09 -21.56 4.55
N TYR A 615 -41.95 -21.81 5.85
CA TYR A 615 -40.70 -22.29 6.46
C TYR A 615 -40.23 -23.64 5.91
N SER A 616 -41.16 -24.53 5.54
CA SER A 616 -40.81 -25.84 4.97
C SER A 616 -40.10 -25.70 3.62
N LYS A 617 -40.63 -24.88 2.71
CA LYS A 617 -39.95 -24.58 1.44
C LYS A 617 -38.66 -23.81 1.68
N ALA A 618 -38.65 -22.82 2.58
CA ALA A 618 -37.44 -22.08 2.91
C ALA A 618 -36.29 -23.02 3.34
N LEU A 619 -36.56 -23.97 4.24
CA LEU A 619 -35.60 -24.99 4.66
C LEU A 619 -35.12 -25.86 3.50
N GLU A 620 -36.02 -26.32 2.63
CA GLU A 620 -35.64 -27.13 1.45
C GLU A 620 -34.59 -26.40 0.59
N PHE A 621 -34.85 -25.14 0.28
CA PHE A 621 -33.99 -24.28 -0.53
C PHE A 621 -32.67 -23.95 0.18
N TYR A 622 -32.69 -23.58 1.45
CA TYR A 622 -31.47 -23.29 2.22
C TYR A 622 -30.60 -24.54 2.42
N VAL A 623 -31.18 -25.72 2.61
CA VAL A 623 -30.41 -26.98 2.71
C VAL A 623 -29.77 -27.34 1.37
N LYS A 624 -30.45 -27.13 0.24
CA LYS A 624 -29.86 -27.29 -1.11
C LYS A 624 -28.67 -26.34 -1.31
N SER A 625 -28.84 -25.07 -0.95
CA SER A 625 -27.77 -24.06 -0.96
C SER A 625 -26.57 -24.49 -0.11
N HIS A 626 -26.81 -24.91 1.13
CA HIS A 626 -25.76 -25.36 2.05
C HIS A 626 -24.96 -26.55 1.50
N LYS A 627 -25.64 -27.56 0.95
CA LYS A 627 -24.98 -28.75 0.36
C LYS A 627 -24.05 -28.41 -0.81
N ILE A 628 -24.40 -27.41 -1.61
CA ILE A 628 -23.54 -26.93 -2.69
C ILE A 628 -22.30 -26.25 -2.11
N LEU A 629 -22.49 -25.33 -1.15
CA LEU A 629 -21.37 -24.62 -0.52
C LEU A 629 -20.42 -25.58 0.21
N GLU A 630 -20.95 -26.61 0.90
CA GLU A 630 -20.17 -27.63 1.60
C GLU A 630 -19.25 -28.42 0.65
N LYS A 631 -19.71 -28.68 -0.58
CA LYS A 631 -18.89 -29.35 -1.60
C LYS A 631 -17.91 -28.40 -2.30
N ALA A 632 -18.27 -27.12 -2.41
CA ALA A 632 -17.52 -26.14 -3.20
C ALA A 632 -16.42 -25.43 -2.40
N LEU A 633 -16.54 -25.36 -1.07
CA LEU A 633 -15.72 -24.49 -0.22
C LEU A 633 -15.00 -25.28 0.89
N PRO A 634 -13.85 -24.79 1.38
CA PRO A 634 -13.22 -25.32 2.60
C PRO A 634 -14.17 -25.28 3.79
N SER A 635 -14.03 -26.23 4.72
CA SER A 635 -14.93 -26.40 5.87
C SER A 635 -14.98 -25.22 6.85
N ASN A 636 -13.97 -24.34 6.82
CA ASN A 636 -13.89 -23.11 7.59
C ASN A 636 -14.27 -21.86 6.76
N HIS A 637 -14.85 -21.99 5.57
CA HIS A 637 -15.19 -20.81 4.76
C HIS A 637 -16.37 -20.02 5.36
N PRO A 638 -16.29 -18.68 5.53
CA PRO A 638 -17.36 -17.86 6.13
C PRO A 638 -18.75 -18.00 5.49
N HIS A 639 -18.84 -18.30 4.18
CA HIS A 639 -20.13 -18.55 3.52
C HIS A 639 -20.88 -19.77 4.07
N LEU A 640 -20.18 -20.79 4.58
CA LEU A 640 -20.81 -21.93 5.26
C LEU A 640 -21.51 -21.46 6.54
N ALA A 641 -20.87 -20.58 7.31
CA ALA A 641 -21.50 -19.98 8.49
C ALA A 641 -22.76 -19.18 8.14
N GLY A 642 -22.74 -18.43 7.04
CA GLY A 642 -23.92 -17.73 6.52
C GLY A 642 -25.09 -18.68 6.21
N SER A 643 -24.82 -19.79 5.54
CA SER A 643 -25.86 -20.79 5.24
C SER A 643 -26.43 -21.47 6.50
N TYR A 644 -25.59 -21.76 7.49
CA TYR A 644 -26.06 -22.26 8.79
C TYR A 644 -26.90 -21.23 9.54
N ASN A 645 -26.54 -19.94 9.50
CA ASN A 645 -27.34 -18.87 10.09
C ASN A 645 -28.74 -18.81 9.44
N ASN A 646 -28.84 -18.94 8.12
CA ASN A 646 -30.14 -18.90 7.43
C ASN A 646 -31.04 -20.06 7.86
N ILE A 647 -30.49 -21.29 7.92
CA ILE A 647 -31.22 -22.46 8.42
C ILE A 647 -31.64 -22.28 9.89
N GLY A 648 -30.71 -21.78 10.73
CA GLY A 648 -30.98 -21.50 12.14
C GLY A 648 -32.08 -20.45 12.34
N SER A 649 -32.13 -19.42 11.47
CA SER A 649 -33.18 -18.40 11.47
C SER A 649 -34.54 -19.00 11.17
N VAL A 650 -34.65 -19.89 10.18
CA VAL A 650 -35.94 -20.53 9.88
C VAL A 650 -36.43 -21.37 11.05
N TYR A 651 -35.56 -22.17 11.69
CA TYR A 651 -35.94 -22.93 12.88
C TYR A 651 -36.33 -22.04 14.05
N LYS A 652 -35.66 -20.90 14.21
CA LYS A 652 -36.02 -19.90 15.21
C LYS A 652 -37.42 -19.33 14.94
N ASP A 653 -37.71 -18.96 13.70
CA ASP A 653 -39.02 -18.40 13.29
C ASP A 653 -40.14 -19.45 13.44
N MET A 654 -39.82 -20.74 13.28
CA MET A 654 -40.72 -21.86 13.58
C MET A 654 -40.90 -22.15 15.09
N GLY A 655 -40.12 -21.51 15.97
CA GLY A 655 -40.10 -21.80 17.40
C GLY A 655 -39.32 -23.06 17.81
N ASP A 656 -38.63 -23.74 16.89
CA ASP A 656 -37.73 -24.85 17.19
C ASP A 656 -36.36 -24.30 17.65
N TYR A 657 -36.35 -23.72 18.85
CA TYR A 657 -35.18 -23.07 19.43
C TYR A 657 -33.99 -24.02 19.63
N SER A 658 -34.24 -25.32 19.80
CA SER A 658 -33.19 -26.32 19.95
C SER A 658 -32.37 -26.45 18.67
N LYS A 659 -33.04 -26.65 17.52
CA LYS A 659 -32.35 -26.69 16.23
C LYS A 659 -31.77 -25.35 15.84
N ALA A 660 -32.44 -24.24 16.16
CA ALA A 660 -31.89 -22.90 15.93
C ALA A 660 -30.52 -22.73 16.63
N LEU A 661 -30.44 -23.10 17.92
CA LEU A 661 -29.18 -23.07 18.68
C LEU A 661 -28.12 -24.00 18.09
N GLU A 662 -28.49 -25.21 17.64
CA GLU A 662 -27.57 -26.14 16.97
C GLU A 662 -26.91 -25.48 15.76
N PHE A 663 -27.70 -24.92 14.86
CA PHE A 663 -27.22 -24.30 13.62
C PHE A 663 -26.46 -23.01 13.87
N TYR A 664 -26.90 -22.13 14.78
CA TYR A 664 -26.15 -20.93 15.13
C TYR A 664 -24.81 -21.24 15.81
N LYS A 665 -24.72 -22.30 16.62
CA LYS A 665 -23.44 -22.75 17.18
C LYS A 665 -22.50 -23.29 16.10
N LYS A 666 -23.01 -24.04 15.11
CA LYS A 666 -22.21 -24.46 13.94
C LYS A 666 -21.67 -23.27 13.16
N ALA A 667 -22.51 -22.25 12.92
CA ALA A 667 -22.08 -21.01 12.28
C ALA A 667 -20.98 -20.29 13.08
N HIS A 668 -21.15 -20.19 14.40
CA HIS A 668 -20.17 -19.59 15.30
C HIS A 668 -18.80 -20.31 15.25
N GLN A 669 -18.80 -21.64 15.30
CA GLN A 669 -17.57 -22.44 15.21
C GLN A 669 -16.82 -22.26 13.89
N VAL A 670 -17.54 -22.09 12.77
CA VAL A 670 -16.93 -21.79 11.48
C VAL A 670 -16.29 -20.40 11.53
N PHE A 671 -16.99 -19.38 12.01
CA PHE A 671 -16.42 -18.04 12.13
C PHE A 671 -15.22 -17.98 13.08
N GLU A 672 -15.25 -18.68 14.21
CA GLU A 672 -14.15 -18.72 15.18
C GLU A 672 -12.86 -19.29 14.57
N LYS A 673 -12.98 -20.30 13.71
CA LYS A 673 -11.83 -20.87 12.99
C LYS A 673 -11.35 -20.02 11.82
N ALA A 674 -12.22 -19.18 11.26
CA ALA A 674 -11.98 -18.48 9.99
C ALA A 674 -11.55 -17.02 10.16
N LEU A 675 -11.92 -16.39 11.26
CA LEU A 675 -11.86 -14.94 11.41
C LEU A 675 -11.01 -14.53 12.64
N PRO A 676 -10.39 -13.34 12.62
CA PRO A 676 -9.67 -12.83 13.77
C PRO A 676 -10.61 -12.60 14.97
N PRO A 677 -10.12 -12.65 16.22
CA PRO A 677 -10.96 -12.66 17.43
C PRO A 677 -11.94 -11.50 17.60
N ASN A 678 -11.67 -10.33 17.00
CA ASN A 678 -12.51 -9.14 17.08
C ASN A 678 -13.34 -8.89 15.80
N HIS A 679 -13.51 -9.88 14.92
CA HIS A 679 -14.25 -9.67 13.68
C HIS A 679 -15.76 -9.47 13.93
N PRO A 680 -16.44 -8.49 13.28
CA PRO A 680 -17.87 -8.21 13.49
C PRO A 680 -18.82 -9.41 13.30
N ASN A 681 -18.50 -10.34 12.41
CA ASN A 681 -19.28 -11.58 12.23
C ASN A 681 -19.31 -12.48 13.47
N LEU A 682 -18.24 -12.50 14.28
CA LEU A 682 -18.25 -13.22 15.56
C LEU A 682 -19.27 -12.60 16.52
N ALA A 683 -19.30 -11.26 16.61
CA ALA A 683 -20.32 -10.57 17.40
C ALA A 683 -21.74 -10.88 16.91
N SER A 684 -21.95 -10.90 15.60
CA SER A 684 -23.25 -11.23 15.01
C SER A 684 -23.70 -12.66 15.34
N SER A 685 -22.79 -13.63 15.30
CA SER A 685 -23.09 -15.01 15.68
C SER A 685 -23.46 -15.17 17.16
N TYR A 686 -22.77 -14.45 18.06
CA TYR A 686 -23.15 -14.40 19.48
C TYR A 686 -24.52 -13.75 19.69
N ASN A 687 -24.83 -12.68 18.95
CA ASN A 687 -26.16 -12.07 19.00
C ASN A 687 -27.26 -13.01 18.53
N ASN A 688 -27.04 -13.81 17.47
CA ASN A 688 -28.03 -14.78 17.02
C ASN A 688 -28.33 -15.81 18.12
N ILE A 689 -27.30 -16.33 18.79
CA ILE A 689 -27.45 -17.27 19.91
C ILE A 689 -28.17 -16.60 21.09
N GLY A 690 -27.76 -15.38 21.47
CA GLY A 690 -28.40 -14.61 22.54
C GLY A 690 -29.87 -14.31 22.25
N SER A 691 -30.20 -14.04 20.99
CA SER A 691 -31.58 -13.82 20.55
C SER A 691 -32.44 -15.07 20.73
N VAL A 692 -31.92 -16.27 20.47
CA VAL A 692 -32.69 -17.50 20.71
C VAL A 692 -32.98 -17.68 22.20
N TYR A 693 -31.99 -17.47 23.08
CA TYR A 693 -32.22 -17.54 24.53
C TYR A 693 -33.20 -16.49 25.03
N ASN A 694 -33.17 -15.27 24.48
CA ASN A 694 -34.16 -14.23 24.78
C ASN A 694 -35.58 -14.67 24.40
N ASP A 695 -35.75 -15.33 23.25
CA ASP A 695 -37.06 -15.78 22.78
C ASP A 695 -37.55 -17.03 23.54
N MET A 696 -36.63 -17.80 24.13
CA MET A 696 -36.92 -18.86 25.11
C MET A 696 -37.23 -18.32 26.52
N GLY A 697 -36.99 -17.03 26.79
CA GLY A 697 -37.12 -16.43 28.12
C GLY A 697 -35.94 -16.68 29.07
N ASP A 698 -34.85 -17.30 28.62
CA ASP A 698 -33.61 -17.45 29.39
C ASP A 698 -32.76 -16.17 29.28
N TYR A 699 -33.24 -15.11 29.94
CA TYR A 699 -32.65 -13.77 29.88
C TYR A 699 -31.21 -13.72 30.40
N SER A 700 -30.85 -14.58 31.35
CA SER A 700 -29.49 -14.65 31.89
C SER A 700 -28.50 -15.10 30.82
N LYS A 701 -28.78 -16.21 30.13
CA LYS A 701 -27.93 -16.66 29.02
C LYS A 701 -27.94 -15.68 27.85
N ALA A 702 -29.08 -15.06 27.56
CA ALA A 702 -29.16 -14.06 26.50
C ALA A 702 -28.21 -12.88 26.76
N LEU A 703 -28.18 -12.35 27.99
CA LEU A 703 -27.25 -11.29 28.39
C LEU A 703 -25.78 -11.73 28.29
N GLU A 704 -25.44 -12.96 28.70
CA GLU A 704 -24.07 -13.49 28.58
C GLU A 704 -23.56 -13.45 27.13
N PHE A 705 -24.40 -13.89 26.17
CA PHE A 705 -24.04 -13.89 24.76
C PHE A 705 -24.02 -12.49 24.16
N TYR A 706 -24.96 -11.62 24.52
CA TYR A 706 -24.95 -10.21 24.11
C TYR A 706 -23.74 -9.45 24.66
N GLU A 707 -23.25 -9.77 25.86
CA GLU A 707 -22.04 -9.17 26.42
C GLU A 707 -20.79 -9.55 25.61
N LYS A 708 -20.68 -10.82 25.21
CA LYS A 708 -19.59 -11.28 24.31
C LYS A 708 -19.64 -10.53 22.98
N ALA A 709 -20.82 -10.35 22.39
CA ALA A 709 -20.99 -9.59 21.16
C ALA A 709 -20.63 -8.10 21.32
N LEU A 710 -21.06 -7.47 22.42
CA LEU A 710 -20.76 -6.07 22.72
C LEU A 710 -19.26 -5.84 22.87
N LYS A 711 -18.54 -6.68 23.62
CA LYS A 711 -17.08 -6.58 23.81
C LYS A 711 -16.30 -6.61 22.49
N ILE A 712 -16.75 -7.41 21.52
CA ILE A 712 -16.14 -7.45 20.18
C ILE A 712 -16.45 -6.15 19.43
N ARG A 713 -17.70 -5.70 19.44
CA ARG A 713 -18.12 -4.48 18.74
C ARG A 713 -17.44 -3.23 19.29
N GLU A 714 -17.27 -3.10 20.61
CA GLU A 714 -16.58 -1.97 21.25
C GLU A 714 -15.10 -1.88 20.83
N LYS A 715 -14.46 -3.02 20.54
CA LYS A 715 -13.09 -3.05 20.03
C LYS A 715 -12.99 -2.81 18.53
N ALA A 716 -14.01 -3.24 17.76
CA ALA A 716 -13.96 -3.28 16.30
C ALA A 716 -14.60 -2.05 15.63
N LEU A 717 -15.52 -1.35 16.31
CA LEU A 717 -16.35 -0.31 15.72
C LEU A 717 -16.12 1.06 16.38
N PRO A 718 -16.28 2.16 15.64
CA PRO A 718 -16.20 3.50 16.22
C PRO A 718 -17.34 3.73 17.24
N PRO A 719 -17.16 4.61 18.24
CA PRO A 719 -18.10 4.75 19.36
C PRO A 719 -19.56 5.09 18.98
N ASN A 720 -19.78 5.73 17.84
CA ASN A 720 -21.11 6.11 17.36
C ASN A 720 -21.69 5.13 16.32
N HIS A 721 -21.13 3.92 16.17
CA HIS A 721 -21.62 2.97 15.17
C HIS A 721 -23.02 2.43 15.54
N PRO A 722 -23.99 2.35 14.60
CA PRO A 722 -25.35 1.84 14.86
C PRO A 722 -25.42 0.47 15.53
N ASP A 723 -24.48 -0.43 15.22
CA ASP A 723 -24.43 -1.77 15.85
C ASP A 723 -24.13 -1.75 17.35
N LEU A 724 -23.43 -0.73 17.85
CA LEU A 724 -23.24 -0.53 19.29
C LEU A 724 -24.56 -0.12 19.94
N ALA A 725 -25.33 0.76 19.28
CA ALA A 725 -26.66 1.14 19.72
C ALA A 725 -27.62 -0.06 19.76
N MET A 726 -27.57 -0.92 18.74
CA MET A 726 -28.34 -2.17 18.74
C MET A 726 -27.97 -3.08 19.92
N SER A 727 -26.67 -3.22 20.23
CA SER A 727 -26.24 -3.97 21.41
C SER A 727 -26.83 -3.39 22.69
N TYR A 728 -26.70 -2.08 22.93
CA TYR A 728 -27.29 -1.45 24.11
C TYR A 728 -28.82 -1.56 24.15
N TRP A 729 -29.49 -1.48 23.01
CA TRP A 729 -30.93 -1.71 22.93
C TRP A 729 -31.31 -3.13 23.35
N HIS A 730 -30.57 -4.16 22.94
CA HIS A 730 -30.80 -5.53 23.39
C HIS A 730 -30.66 -5.68 24.91
N PHE A 731 -29.64 -5.06 25.52
CA PHE A 731 -29.49 -5.00 26.98
C PHE A 731 -30.66 -4.28 27.64
N GLY A 732 -31.08 -3.14 27.09
CA GLY A 732 -32.23 -2.37 27.59
C GLY A 732 -33.52 -3.19 27.55
N SER A 733 -33.80 -3.83 26.42
CA SER A 733 -35.00 -4.66 26.22
C SER A 733 -35.04 -5.88 27.13
N ILE A 734 -33.91 -6.57 27.36
CA ILE A 734 -33.89 -7.69 28.31
C ILE A 734 -34.11 -7.19 29.74
N ASN A 735 -33.43 -6.11 30.16
CA ASN A 735 -33.61 -5.58 31.51
C ASN A 735 -35.05 -5.11 31.75
N GLU A 736 -35.71 -4.56 30.73
CA GLU A 736 -37.15 -4.27 30.77
C GLU A 736 -37.98 -5.54 31.04
N LYS A 737 -37.73 -6.62 30.28
CA LYS A 737 -38.41 -7.92 30.48
C LYS A 737 -38.13 -8.56 31.84
N MET A 738 -36.96 -8.27 32.44
CA MET A 738 -36.59 -8.71 33.78
C MET A 738 -37.11 -7.77 34.89
N HIS A 739 -37.89 -6.74 34.55
CA HIS A 739 -38.40 -5.71 35.46
C HIS A 739 -37.31 -4.88 36.17
N LYS A 740 -36.09 -4.84 35.61
CA LYS A 740 -34.97 -4.00 36.07
C LYS A 740 -35.01 -2.65 35.37
N TYR A 741 -36.06 -1.87 35.63
CA TYR A 741 -36.38 -0.67 34.85
C TYR A 741 -35.30 0.42 34.88
N ALA A 742 -34.58 0.60 36.00
CA ALA A 742 -33.49 1.58 36.09
C ALA A 742 -32.30 1.20 35.19
N GLU A 743 -31.90 -0.08 35.17
CA GLU A 743 -30.84 -0.59 34.29
C GLU A 743 -31.28 -0.53 32.83
N ALA A 744 -32.54 -0.91 32.54
CA ALA A 744 -33.13 -0.83 31.22
C ALA A 744 -33.08 0.58 30.65
N LEU A 745 -33.52 1.57 31.43
CA LEU A 745 -33.52 2.97 31.03
C LEU A 745 -32.11 3.46 30.66
N SER A 746 -31.11 3.17 31.49
CA SER A 746 -29.72 3.55 31.25
C SER A 746 -29.19 3.02 29.91
N PHE A 747 -29.44 1.75 29.60
CA PHE A 747 -29.03 1.16 28.33
C PHE A 747 -29.80 1.71 27.13
N LEU A 748 -31.11 1.90 27.26
CA LEU A 748 -31.94 2.45 26.19
C LEU A 748 -31.56 3.91 25.86
N GLU A 749 -31.27 4.73 26.87
CA GLU A 749 -30.81 6.11 26.66
C GLU A 749 -29.46 6.17 25.94
N LYS A 750 -28.51 5.29 26.30
CA LYS A 750 -27.25 5.13 25.55
C LYS A 750 -27.49 4.75 24.09
N ALA A 751 -28.38 3.78 23.84
CA ALA A 751 -28.76 3.38 22.49
C ALA A 751 -29.37 4.54 21.68
N LEU A 752 -30.26 5.32 22.30
CA LEU A 752 -30.92 6.46 21.66
C LEU A 752 -29.91 7.52 21.22
N VAL A 753 -28.97 7.90 22.11
CA VAL A 753 -27.94 8.90 21.81
C VAL A 753 -27.11 8.49 20.60
N ILE A 754 -26.71 7.21 20.52
CA ILE A 754 -25.92 6.73 19.39
C ILE A 754 -26.76 6.68 18.12
N PHE A 755 -28.01 6.21 18.16
CA PHE A 755 -28.87 6.20 16.99
C PHE A 755 -29.16 7.61 16.45
N GLN A 756 -29.41 8.59 17.33
CA GLN A 756 -29.62 9.99 16.92
C GLN A 756 -28.40 10.60 16.22
N LYS A 757 -27.19 10.19 16.61
CA LYS A 757 -25.94 10.65 15.98
C LYS A 757 -25.62 9.93 14.67
N SER A 758 -26.14 8.72 14.46
CA SER A 758 -25.72 7.83 13.37
C SER A 758 -26.78 7.58 12.31
N LEU A 759 -28.05 7.86 12.60
CA LEU A 759 -29.18 7.58 11.71
C LEU A 759 -30.02 8.85 11.46
N PRO A 760 -30.75 8.92 10.34
CA PRO A 760 -31.68 10.01 10.08
C PRO A 760 -32.75 10.13 11.18
N PRO A 761 -33.23 11.35 11.52
CA PRO A 761 -34.17 11.56 12.64
C PRO A 761 -35.44 10.71 12.61
N ASN A 762 -35.91 10.33 11.41
CA ASN A 762 -37.13 9.54 11.22
C ASN A 762 -36.90 8.02 11.20
N HIS A 763 -35.68 7.55 11.48
CA HIS A 763 -35.34 6.14 11.38
C HIS A 763 -36.19 5.26 12.32
N PRO A 764 -36.72 4.10 11.87
CA PRO A 764 -37.57 3.23 12.68
C PRO A 764 -36.97 2.80 14.02
N ASN A 765 -35.65 2.57 14.07
CA ASN A 765 -34.95 2.20 15.30
C ASN A 765 -34.99 3.29 16.37
N ILE A 766 -34.90 4.58 15.99
CA ILE A 766 -35.04 5.70 16.94
C ILE A 766 -36.44 5.64 17.56
N LYS A 767 -37.48 5.49 16.73
CA LYS A 767 -38.88 5.38 17.20
C LYS A 767 -39.08 4.21 18.16
N LYS A 768 -38.53 3.03 17.83
CA LYS A 768 -38.60 1.83 18.68
C LYS A 768 -37.95 2.07 20.04
N VAL A 769 -36.73 2.61 20.07
CA VAL A 769 -36.01 2.88 21.32
C VAL A 769 -36.74 3.94 22.16
N THR A 770 -37.22 5.03 21.55
CA THR A 770 -38.00 6.06 22.24
C THR A 770 -39.27 5.47 22.86
N HIS A 771 -39.98 4.61 22.14
CA HIS A 771 -41.16 3.92 22.68
C HIS A 771 -40.82 3.04 23.89
N SER A 772 -39.74 2.26 23.82
CA SER A 772 -39.27 1.46 24.97
C SER A 772 -38.89 2.35 26.16
N ILE A 773 -38.22 3.48 25.94
CA ILE A 773 -37.89 4.45 27.00
C ILE A 773 -39.16 4.97 27.66
N ASP A 774 -40.16 5.39 26.88
CA ASP A 774 -41.42 5.91 27.40
C ASP A 774 -42.19 4.86 28.20
N TYR A 775 -42.17 3.61 27.74
CA TYR A 775 -42.78 2.49 28.47
C TYR A 775 -42.07 2.24 29.81
N VAL A 776 -40.74 2.15 29.81
CA VAL A 776 -39.94 1.95 31.02
C VAL A 776 -40.16 3.09 32.03
N ARG A 777 -40.18 4.36 31.55
CA ARG A 777 -40.45 5.53 32.40
C ARG A 777 -41.84 5.52 33.03
N LYS A 778 -42.84 4.91 32.40
CA LYS A 778 -44.20 4.75 32.97
C LYS A 778 -44.29 3.62 34.00
N LYS A 779 -43.32 2.70 34.02
CA LYS A 779 -43.29 1.53 34.92
C LYS A 779 -42.39 1.74 36.13
N MET A 780 -41.49 2.72 36.08
CA MET A 780 -40.78 3.29 37.23
C MET A 780 -41.72 4.21 38.01
#